data_AF-A0A2G7FQ15-F1
#
_entry.id   AF-A0A2G7FQ15-F1
#
_cell.length_a   1.000
_cell.length_b   1.000
_cell.length_c   1.000
_cell.angle_alpha   90.00
_cell.angle_beta   90.00
_cell.angle_gamma   90.00
#
_symmetry.space_group_name_H-M   'P 1'
#
loop_
_entity.id
_entity.type
_entity.pdbx_description
1 polymer ?
#
loop_
_entity_poly.entity_id
_entity_poly.type
_entity_poly.pdbx_seq_one_letter_code
_entity_poly.pdbx_strand_id
1 'polypeptide(L)'
;MDQRLGQINIDQDFKRPGQHSDQRKRSVADRLPLGKYPSQSETPIVIHDLDDSTQKQDHVCRWGIGWKTTLILCGSFSLALALAVTHALVFHYLDGKLENDPNIPSQTHVTAASTIVANIIGFCIRICLAAAFTQYFWHLVRVSPMRLETLEFLYNMRGSPTSFFSMTVLQKGWLLAIITMVLWAVPIAMSFPSSSMTVTSTTTTHEVSQTQVPGMNLSETWGGNTTIMKDKELALFVPNNWRDENDTDYVEVLRAEQMTLAAMGLQIKPVIYQLSTATIVNGEPLKMSSPCGMNCSYELSFDGPYLSCNNTDLDKVSPQFNSSTASIYALESNWTVTPNANPKFNPLLKNFQIKNAEVYYWVRNDSADTVRFEYTSHVLTCSARRAKYHVVQRFHNGEQSSTVTMGEVHDLMPMDEKFYFSKNNMTQAVVDTIRDRNIMALIMAMTKGISGNVAALVTGLESNVPVRKLTGSTVVQDNLLVQSTRLFNGFSDTWEGTITAWYSLFTVNEEILNSMLANITLSAINHFQLWPTSANVTRQDLRTQYVWSRPLNLLLPYFLSLGVALPLAALGYWSLRQNGVPATDNGFLQVAMTTRGNNKFDQLAMGGCLGGNHNESAELKTSSYVDTNNTTKNGSPIASDAILVNHLAQYFIDYPLQQPYKGQFGELGQRSRVLRDWLTLADQSTESTSKNLLLNATERVAVSLYPFLGKPKWQNATQEPVSDLRASFEPGSAGVVIPTSNNTLRFAAHLIGTMRSVLNSTLPIQIVYAGDEDLSPDDRARLASTVDSGPPLEFLDILTVFDDSTLHLQTGGWAIKAFAALGSRFERVILADADAVFSNLRRSCSTMKHLYELGPYCSTTDSSGNKSLVWTEDYAEEGDSGLVVLDKSRTDILVALFHICWQNSYDVRKEVTYKMTYGDKETWWLGLELTGASYEFSGHYGGIVGWDKVDSRGRHKVCSFVIAHVDAKDRLLWYNGSLLKNKGKSSMVNEYEVPTNWMIDAEWEKGARKEDMSCMKGGESRNLTQYELNIMERSIELAKNLDAMLNTAPDGTENT
;
A
#
# COMPACT_ATOMS: atom_id res chain seq x y z
N MET A 1 -23.53 -41.99 12.89
CA MET A 1 -23.49 -42.84 14.10
C MET A 1 -24.35 -42.13 15.14
N ASP A 2 -25.56 -42.67 15.33
CA ASP A 2 -26.49 -42.45 16.47
C ASP A 2 -25.75 -42.54 17.83
N GLN A 3 -26.17 -42.03 19.00
CA GLN A 3 -27.40 -41.44 19.53
C GLN A 3 -27.14 -41.05 21.02
N ARG A 4 -28.12 -40.31 21.59
CA ARG A 4 -28.53 -40.13 23.02
C ARG A 4 -27.99 -38.87 23.71
N LEU A 5 -28.79 -37.80 23.90
CA LEU A 5 -30.06 -37.58 24.63
C LEU A 5 -29.94 -37.56 26.16
N GLY A 6 -30.40 -36.44 26.72
CA GLY A 6 -30.69 -36.20 28.13
C GLY A 6 -31.27 -34.80 28.36
N GLN A 7 -32.44 -34.51 27.78
CA GLN A 7 -33.31 -33.37 28.13
C GLN A 7 -34.00 -33.65 29.48
N ILE A 8 -34.13 -32.64 30.36
CA ILE A 8 -35.39 -32.33 31.07
C ILE A 8 -35.49 -30.80 31.19
N ASN A 9 -36.68 -30.30 30.83
CA ASN A 9 -37.13 -28.92 30.87
C ASN A 9 -38.28 -28.79 31.89
N ILE A 10 -38.79 -27.57 32.06
CA ILE A 10 -40.10 -27.15 32.62
C ILE A 10 -39.99 -26.26 33.88
N ASP A 11 -39.94 -24.95 33.58
CA ASP A 11 -40.91 -23.88 33.91
C ASP A 11 -41.28 -23.43 35.34
N GLN A 12 -41.23 -22.09 35.43
CA GLN A 12 -42.18 -21.12 36.01
C GLN A 12 -42.38 -21.05 37.53
N ASP A 13 -42.08 -19.87 38.09
CA ASP A 13 -43.18 -19.03 38.58
C ASP A 13 -42.84 -17.53 38.69
N PHE A 14 -43.79 -16.71 38.25
CA PHE A 14 -43.82 -15.25 38.24
C PHE A 14 -44.68 -14.77 39.42
N LYS A 15 -44.24 -13.78 40.22
CA LYS A 15 -45.13 -12.83 40.94
C LYS A 15 -44.38 -11.68 41.65
N ARG A 16 -44.63 -10.45 41.19
CA ARG A 16 -44.81 -9.20 41.98
C ARG A 16 -46.31 -8.78 41.80
N PRO A 17 -46.91 -7.74 42.43
CA PRO A 17 -46.37 -6.61 43.24
C PRO A 17 -47.27 -6.17 44.45
N GLY A 18 -46.88 -5.07 45.14
CA GLY A 18 -47.76 -4.21 45.97
C GLY A 18 -47.07 -3.71 47.27
N GLN A 19 -46.54 -2.48 47.38
CA GLN A 19 -47.14 -1.14 47.67
C GLN A 19 -47.81 -0.95 49.06
N HIS A 20 -47.22 -0.06 49.87
CA HIS A 20 -47.78 0.94 50.84
C HIS A 20 -46.75 1.20 51.96
N SER A 21 -46.05 2.34 52.01
CA SER A 21 -46.43 3.69 52.51
C SER A 21 -46.34 3.89 54.04
N ASP A 22 -45.33 4.66 54.42
CA ASP A 22 -45.42 5.90 55.22
C ASP A 22 -45.25 5.95 56.76
N GLN A 23 -44.52 7.02 57.14
CA GLN A 23 -44.47 7.80 58.39
C GLN A 23 -43.52 7.48 59.57
N ARG A 24 -42.48 8.34 59.63
CA ARG A 24 -42.04 9.27 60.72
C ARG A 24 -41.96 8.76 62.18
N LYS A 25 -40.76 8.89 62.77
CA LYS A 25 -40.41 9.96 63.74
C LYS A 25 -38.89 10.01 64.05
N ARG A 26 -38.42 11.21 64.37
CA ARG A 26 -37.03 11.67 64.55
C ARG A 26 -36.60 11.74 66.03
N SER A 27 -35.27 11.89 66.18
CA SER A 27 -34.49 12.58 67.23
C SER A 27 -34.01 11.68 68.39
N VAL A 28 -32.79 11.76 68.93
CA VAL A 28 -31.79 12.84 69.18
C VAL A 28 -30.41 12.13 69.30
N ALA A 29 -29.35 12.37 68.51
CA ALA A 29 -28.36 13.48 68.45
C ALA A 29 -27.56 13.76 69.74
N ASP A 30 -26.25 13.48 69.74
CA ASP A 30 -25.11 14.32 70.22
C ASP A 30 -23.92 13.46 70.67
N ARG A 31 -22.64 13.85 70.61
CA ARG A 31 -21.79 14.66 69.72
C ARG A 31 -20.37 14.60 70.35
N LEU A 32 -19.33 14.36 69.51
CA LEU A 32 -17.93 14.86 69.62
C LEU A 32 -17.00 14.28 70.75
N PRO A 33 -15.66 14.48 70.70
CA PRO A 33 -14.69 14.42 69.58
C PRO A 33 -13.33 13.74 69.94
N LEU A 34 -12.41 13.72 68.96
CA LEU A 34 -11.02 13.25 68.97
C LEU A 34 -10.10 13.78 70.11
N GLY A 35 -9.15 12.94 70.55
CA GLY A 35 -7.76 13.33 70.85
C GLY A 35 -7.14 12.81 72.16
N LYS A 36 -5.87 12.36 72.03
CA LYS A 36 -4.79 12.15 73.04
C LYS A 36 -4.53 10.72 73.55
N TYR A 37 -3.32 10.23 73.27
CA TYR A 37 -2.62 9.15 73.97
C TYR A 37 -2.27 9.56 75.41
N PRO A 38 -2.10 8.57 76.31
CA PRO A 38 -1.04 8.61 77.32
C PRO A 38 -0.13 7.37 77.32
N SER A 39 0.98 7.55 78.01
CA SER A 39 2.24 6.81 78.05
C SER A 39 2.37 5.75 79.17
N GLN A 40 3.23 4.75 78.90
CA GLN A 40 4.16 3.99 79.77
C GLN A 40 3.70 3.12 80.98
N SER A 41 4.45 2.00 81.10
CA SER A 41 4.72 1.09 82.25
C SER A 41 3.60 0.09 82.61
N GLU A 42 3.82 -1.21 82.94
CA GLU A 42 4.96 -1.85 83.62
C GLU A 42 4.87 -3.42 83.65
N THR A 43 6.03 -4.09 83.83
CA THR A 43 6.30 -5.40 84.51
C THR A 43 6.34 -6.74 83.71
N PRO A 44 7.07 -7.80 84.18
CA PRO A 44 8.42 -8.13 83.66
C PRO A 44 8.64 -9.65 83.42
N ILE A 45 9.56 -10.07 82.53
CA ILE A 45 10.15 -11.42 82.66
C ILE A 45 11.66 -11.33 82.43
N VAL A 46 12.37 -11.83 83.44
CA VAL A 46 13.82 -11.96 83.61
C VAL A 46 14.43 -12.75 82.45
N ILE A 47 15.44 -12.17 81.80
CA ILE A 47 16.38 -12.88 80.93
C ILE A 47 17.67 -13.03 81.73
N HIS A 48 18.14 -14.26 81.86
CA HIS A 48 19.52 -14.53 82.28
C HIS A 48 20.46 -14.18 81.13
N ASP A 49 21.40 -13.28 81.41
CA ASP A 49 22.46 -12.83 80.51
C ASP A 49 23.30 -13.97 79.94
N LEU A 50 23.77 -13.78 78.70
CA LEU A 50 25.16 -13.94 78.32
C LEU A 50 25.44 -13.11 77.05
N ASP A 51 26.27 -12.09 77.24
CA ASP A 51 27.07 -11.27 76.31
C ASP A 51 26.91 -11.50 74.79
N ASP A 52 26.61 -10.42 74.06
CA ASP A 52 27.65 -9.86 73.19
C ASP A 52 27.42 -8.36 72.90
N SER A 53 28.52 -7.63 72.90
CA SER A 53 28.64 -6.20 72.76
C SER A 53 28.60 -5.77 71.29
N THR A 54 27.74 -4.80 70.93
CA THR A 54 28.02 -3.79 69.89
C THR A 54 26.97 -2.67 69.91
N GLN A 55 27.47 -1.44 69.71
CA GLN A 55 26.79 -0.16 69.88
C GLN A 55 25.46 -0.01 69.13
N LYS A 56 24.40 0.43 69.83
CA LYS A 56 23.17 0.99 69.23
C LYS A 56 23.40 2.45 68.85
N GLN A 57 23.39 2.75 67.54
CA GLN A 57 23.09 4.08 67.03
C GLN A 57 21.57 4.26 66.98
N ASP A 58 21.04 5.22 67.74
CA ASP A 58 19.62 5.59 67.67
C ASP A 58 19.36 6.44 66.40
N HIS A 59 18.75 5.84 65.39
CA HIS A 59 18.24 6.57 64.22
C HIS A 59 16.89 7.25 64.54
N VAL A 60 16.88 8.58 64.58
CA VAL A 60 15.66 9.40 64.79
C VAL A 60 14.90 9.56 63.47
N CYS A 61 13.66 9.05 63.39
CA CYS A 61 12.76 9.24 62.25
C CYS A 61 12.20 10.68 62.19
N ARG A 62 12.33 11.37 61.04
CA ARG A 62 11.79 12.73 60.82
C ARG A 62 10.52 12.70 59.95
N TRP A 63 9.47 13.41 60.36
CA TRP A 63 8.23 13.58 59.60
C TRP A 63 8.35 14.68 58.54
N GLY A 64 7.79 14.46 57.34
CA GLY A 64 7.79 15.45 56.26
C GLY A 64 6.99 15.01 55.02
N ILE A 65 6.29 15.97 54.39
CA ILE A 65 5.33 15.73 53.29
C ILE A 65 6.01 15.26 51.98
N GLY A 66 7.34 15.37 51.85
CA GLY A 66 8.09 14.89 50.68
C GLY A 66 7.77 15.66 49.39
N TRP A 67 8.55 16.71 49.09
CA TRP A 67 8.35 17.56 47.91
C TRP A 67 8.40 16.82 46.57
N LYS A 68 9.16 15.73 46.47
CA LYS A 68 9.25 14.88 45.27
C LYS A 68 7.87 14.33 44.87
N THR A 69 7.12 13.77 45.82
CA THR A 69 5.78 13.19 45.55
C THR A 69 4.76 14.26 45.20
N THR A 70 4.88 15.45 45.82
CA THR A 70 4.02 16.60 45.49
C THR A 70 4.27 17.10 44.07
N LEU A 71 5.53 17.18 43.63
CA LEU A 71 5.90 17.56 42.27
C LEU A 71 5.44 16.52 41.24
N ILE A 72 5.57 15.22 41.55
CA ILE A 72 5.07 14.16 40.67
C ILE A 72 3.55 14.28 40.49
N LEU A 73 2.79 14.49 41.56
CA LEU A 73 1.33 14.52 41.51
C LEU A 73 0.78 15.78 40.85
N CYS A 74 1.22 16.98 41.27
CA CYS A 74 0.70 18.24 40.73
C CYS A 74 1.39 18.67 39.43
N GLY A 75 2.69 18.39 39.30
CA GLY A 75 3.50 18.80 38.15
C GLY A 75 3.13 18.02 36.89
N SER A 76 2.95 16.70 36.98
CA SER A 76 2.54 15.89 35.82
C SER A 76 1.14 16.26 35.32
N PHE A 77 0.18 16.53 36.20
CA PHE A 77 -1.15 17.01 35.81
C PHE A 77 -1.10 18.37 35.11
N SER A 78 -0.34 19.32 35.67
CA SER A 78 -0.21 20.67 35.10
C SER A 78 0.46 20.63 33.71
N LEU A 79 1.48 19.78 33.55
CA LEU A 79 2.14 19.57 32.26
C LEU A 79 1.19 18.96 31.23
N ALA A 80 0.39 17.95 31.62
CA ALA A 80 -0.60 17.33 30.74
C ALA A 80 -1.64 18.37 30.24
N LEU A 81 -2.13 19.24 31.13
CA LEU A 81 -3.06 20.31 30.79
C LEU A 81 -2.44 21.32 29.81
N ALA A 82 -1.22 21.76 30.07
CA ALA A 82 -0.52 22.73 29.21
C ALA A 82 -0.28 22.18 27.80
N LEU A 83 0.12 20.90 27.69
CA LEU A 83 0.32 20.22 26.42
C LEU A 83 -1.00 20.05 25.66
N ALA A 84 -2.10 19.70 26.35
CA ALA A 84 -3.42 19.57 25.72
C ALA A 84 -3.92 20.89 25.11
N VAL A 85 -3.75 22.01 25.84
CA VAL A 85 -4.11 23.35 25.33
C VAL A 85 -3.24 23.72 24.12
N THR A 86 -1.93 23.50 24.21
CA THR A 86 -1.00 23.77 23.11
C THR A 86 -1.37 22.98 21.85
N HIS A 87 -1.72 21.70 21.99
CA HIS A 87 -2.11 20.85 20.87
C HIS A 87 -3.36 21.38 20.15
N ALA A 88 -4.38 21.82 20.91
CA ALA A 88 -5.59 22.40 20.32
C ALA A 88 -5.32 23.72 19.58
N LEU A 89 -4.43 24.57 20.11
CA LEU A 89 -4.06 25.84 19.45
C LEU A 89 -3.30 25.61 18.15
N VAL A 90 -2.41 24.61 18.09
CA VAL A 90 -1.69 24.25 16.85
C VAL A 90 -2.66 23.76 15.78
N PHE A 91 -3.63 22.92 16.14
CA PHE A 91 -4.62 22.43 15.18
C PHE A 91 -5.53 23.54 14.68
N HIS A 92 -5.90 24.49 15.54
CA HIS A 92 -6.63 25.69 15.12
C HIS A 92 -5.81 26.58 14.17
N TYR A 93 -4.50 26.71 14.39
CA TYR A 93 -3.62 27.49 13.52
C TYR A 93 -3.42 26.88 12.13
N LEU A 94 -3.38 25.54 12.05
CA LEU A 94 -3.19 24.81 10.79
C LEU A 94 -4.48 24.73 9.95
N ASP A 95 -5.65 24.92 10.56
CA ASP A 95 -6.94 24.87 9.87
C ASP A 95 -7.01 25.89 8.73
N GLY A 96 -7.30 25.42 7.51
CA GLY A 96 -7.38 26.23 6.30
C GLY A 96 -6.04 26.57 5.63
N LYS A 97 -4.91 26.06 6.12
CA LYS A 97 -3.59 26.26 5.47
C LYS A 97 -3.33 25.21 4.38
N LEU A 98 -2.62 25.62 3.32
CA LEU A 98 -2.21 24.72 2.24
C LEU A 98 -1.01 23.88 2.66
N GLU A 99 -1.01 22.59 2.33
CA GLU A 99 0.08 21.68 2.67
C GLU A 99 1.38 22.01 1.91
N ASN A 100 1.25 22.52 0.69
CA ASN A 100 2.40 22.87 -0.17
C ASN A 100 3.03 24.24 0.15
N ASP A 101 2.63 24.89 1.25
CA ASP A 101 3.29 26.13 1.72
C ASP A 101 4.62 25.76 2.39
N PRO A 102 5.77 26.33 1.96
CA PRO A 102 7.07 26.02 2.54
C PRO A 102 7.18 26.33 4.05
N ASN A 103 6.28 27.15 4.60
CA ASN A 103 6.24 27.46 6.03
C ASN A 103 5.36 26.50 6.86
N ILE A 104 4.69 25.54 6.21
CA ILE A 104 3.77 24.61 6.86
C ILE A 104 4.34 23.18 6.76
N PRO A 105 4.43 22.43 7.87
CA PRO A 105 4.91 21.05 7.84
C PRO A 105 3.99 20.14 7.01
N SER A 106 4.52 19.07 6.42
CA SER A 106 3.71 18.08 5.68
C SER A 106 2.82 17.24 6.59
N GLN A 107 1.78 16.61 6.03
CA GLN A 107 0.75 15.92 6.80
C GLN A 107 1.34 14.83 7.71
N THR A 108 2.35 14.12 7.21
CA THR A 108 3.06 13.07 7.96
C THR A 108 3.71 13.64 9.22
N HIS A 109 4.35 14.81 9.13
CA HIS A 109 4.99 15.46 10.28
C HIS A 109 3.97 15.94 11.31
N VAL A 110 2.86 16.54 10.86
CA VAL A 110 1.78 17.01 11.75
C VAL A 110 1.12 15.83 12.48
N THR A 111 0.84 14.73 11.77
CA THR A 111 0.20 13.53 12.34
C THR A 111 1.14 12.81 13.33
N ALA A 112 2.42 12.69 12.98
CA ALA A 112 3.44 12.12 13.87
C ALA A 112 3.60 12.95 15.15
N ALA A 113 3.76 14.28 15.01
CA ALA A 113 3.86 15.20 16.15
C ALA A 113 2.62 15.14 17.05
N SER A 114 1.43 15.10 16.46
CA SER A 114 0.16 14.96 17.21
C SER A 114 0.11 13.67 18.03
N THR A 115 0.51 12.54 17.43
CA THR A 115 0.55 11.24 18.11
C THR A 115 1.55 11.24 19.27
N ILE A 116 2.72 11.82 19.07
CA ILE A 116 3.75 11.96 20.11
C ILE A 116 3.21 12.81 21.28
N VAL A 117 2.64 13.98 21.00
CA VAL A 117 2.08 14.86 22.03
C VAL A 117 0.95 14.19 22.79
N ALA A 118 0.03 13.48 22.11
CA ALA A 118 -1.06 12.75 22.75
C ALA A 118 -0.55 11.66 23.71
N ASN A 119 0.46 10.90 23.30
CA ASN A 119 1.07 9.87 24.16
C ASN A 119 1.80 10.48 25.37
N ILE A 120 2.49 11.61 25.21
CA ILE A 120 3.13 12.33 26.32
C ILE A 120 2.07 12.83 27.32
N ILE A 121 0.95 13.39 26.85
CA ILE A 121 -0.17 13.79 27.70
C ILE A 121 -0.69 12.58 28.49
N GLY A 122 -0.97 11.46 27.79
CA GLY A 122 -1.42 10.23 28.43
C GLY A 122 -0.45 9.69 29.47
N PHE A 123 0.86 9.73 29.18
CA PHE A 123 1.90 9.31 30.12
C PHE A 123 1.93 10.20 31.37
N CYS A 124 1.82 11.52 31.21
CA CYS A 124 1.75 12.46 32.33
C CYS A 124 0.53 12.22 33.21
N ILE A 125 -0.64 11.97 32.61
CA ILE A 125 -1.87 11.62 33.36
C ILE A 125 -1.68 10.32 34.14
N ARG A 126 -1.06 9.29 33.53
CA ARG A 126 -0.80 8.02 34.22
C ARG A 126 0.19 8.14 35.37
N ILE A 127 1.24 8.96 35.24
CA ILE A 127 2.15 9.26 36.35
C ILE A 127 1.38 9.90 37.52
N CYS A 128 0.52 10.88 37.22
CA CYS A 128 -0.31 11.54 38.23
C CYS A 128 -1.20 10.54 38.95
N LEU A 129 -1.93 9.72 38.19
CA LEU A 129 -2.86 8.72 38.71
C LEU A 129 -2.17 7.59 39.46
N ALA A 130 -0.99 7.15 39.03
CA ALA A 130 -0.19 6.15 39.73
C ALA A 130 0.27 6.69 41.09
N ALA A 131 0.76 7.93 41.15
CA ALA A 131 1.11 8.56 42.42
C ALA A 131 -0.12 8.69 43.33
N ALA A 132 -1.26 9.12 42.78
CA ALA A 132 -2.51 9.24 43.54
C ALA A 132 -3.00 7.89 44.08
N PHE A 133 -2.89 6.83 43.28
CA PHE A 133 -3.18 5.45 43.66
C PHE A 133 -2.34 5.03 44.87
N THR A 134 -1.02 5.17 44.80
CA THR A 134 -0.11 4.77 45.88
C THR A 134 -0.39 5.52 47.18
N GLN A 135 -0.64 6.84 47.12
CA GLN A 135 -0.94 7.63 48.31
C GLN A 135 -2.29 7.25 48.95
N TYR A 136 -3.32 7.03 48.13
CA TYR A 136 -4.65 6.63 48.63
C TYR A 136 -4.66 5.19 49.14
N PHE A 137 -3.97 4.27 48.46
CA PHE A 137 -3.77 2.90 48.93
C PHE A 137 -3.13 2.87 50.32
N TRP A 138 -2.05 3.64 50.50
CA TRP A 138 -1.38 3.74 51.80
C TRP A 138 -2.27 4.30 52.91
N HIS A 139 -3.08 5.31 52.58
CA HIS A 139 -4.04 5.87 53.52
C HIS A 139 -5.07 4.81 53.95
N LEU A 140 -5.58 4.03 53.00
CA LEU A 140 -6.56 2.98 53.25
C LEU A 140 -5.99 1.89 54.19
N VAL A 141 -4.74 1.48 53.97
CA VAL A 141 -4.03 0.47 54.80
C VAL A 141 -3.82 0.94 56.24
N ARG A 142 -3.61 2.24 56.46
CA ARG A 142 -3.41 2.81 57.80
C ARG A 142 -4.70 3.02 58.58
N VAL A 143 -5.82 3.25 57.90
CA VAL A 143 -7.09 3.63 58.53
C VAL A 143 -8.06 2.44 58.63
N SER A 144 -7.94 1.44 57.76
CA SER A 144 -8.87 0.31 57.69
C SER A 144 -8.16 -1.05 57.84
N PRO A 145 -8.55 -1.89 58.81
CA PRO A 145 -8.02 -3.25 58.92
C PRO A 145 -8.51 -4.13 57.76
N MET A 146 -7.58 -4.76 57.06
CA MET A 146 -7.84 -5.58 55.86
C MET A 146 -7.17 -6.95 55.98
N ARG A 147 -7.76 -7.96 55.34
CA ARG A 147 -7.13 -9.27 55.21
C ARG A 147 -5.94 -9.15 54.25
N LEU A 148 -4.88 -9.90 54.51
CA LEU A 148 -3.64 -9.86 53.73
C LEU A 148 -3.89 -10.14 52.24
N GLU A 149 -4.78 -11.08 51.94
CA GLU A 149 -5.26 -11.38 50.60
C GLU A 149 -5.94 -10.16 49.91
N THR A 150 -6.69 -9.34 50.65
CA THR A 150 -7.30 -8.12 50.11
C THR A 150 -6.25 -7.03 49.82
N LEU A 151 -5.21 -6.95 50.65
CA LEU A 151 -4.09 -6.04 50.43
C LEU A 151 -3.33 -6.39 49.15
N GLU A 152 -3.08 -7.69 48.94
CA GLU A 152 -2.44 -8.24 47.75
C GLU A 152 -3.26 -7.99 46.48
N PHE A 153 -4.58 -8.23 46.53
CA PHE A 153 -5.47 -7.90 45.41
C PHE A 153 -5.48 -6.41 45.07
N LEU A 154 -5.55 -5.54 46.08
CA LEU A 154 -5.52 -4.09 45.88
C LEU A 154 -4.16 -3.59 45.37
N TYR A 155 -3.07 -4.28 45.69
CA TYR A 155 -1.75 -3.91 45.20
C TYR A 155 -1.54 -4.36 43.75
N ASN A 156 -1.94 -5.58 43.41
CA ASN A 156 -1.76 -6.19 42.09
C ASN A 156 -2.77 -5.71 41.03
N MET A 157 -3.82 -5.00 41.43
CA MET A 157 -4.91 -4.61 40.51
C MET A 157 -4.47 -3.73 39.34
N ARG A 158 -3.36 -2.98 39.44
CA ARG A 158 -2.85 -2.18 38.31
C ARG A 158 -2.29 -3.04 37.17
N GLY A 159 -1.81 -4.24 37.49
CA GLY A 159 -1.19 -5.18 36.54
C GLY A 159 -2.05 -6.41 36.19
N SER A 160 -3.09 -6.70 36.97
CA SER A 160 -3.98 -7.86 36.75
C SER A 160 -5.46 -7.47 36.65
N PRO A 161 -6.06 -7.53 35.45
CA PRO A 161 -7.49 -7.27 35.25
C PRO A 161 -8.42 -8.22 36.01
N THR A 162 -7.98 -9.45 36.31
CA THR A 162 -8.81 -10.45 36.99
C THR A 162 -9.04 -10.10 38.47
N SER A 163 -8.10 -9.38 39.10
CA SER A 163 -8.22 -8.87 40.47
C SER A 163 -9.38 -7.88 40.65
N PHE A 164 -9.84 -7.27 39.55
CA PHE A 164 -10.96 -6.32 39.55
C PHE A 164 -12.32 -6.99 39.87
N PHE A 165 -12.49 -8.27 39.53
CA PHE A 165 -13.74 -9.00 39.73
C PHE A 165 -13.90 -9.57 41.15
N SER A 166 -12.94 -9.31 42.04
CA SER A 166 -13.06 -9.69 43.45
C SER A 166 -14.09 -8.79 44.14
N MET A 167 -15.19 -9.40 44.60
CA MET A 167 -16.25 -8.70 45.37
C MET A 167 -15.68 -7.97 46.59
N THR A 168 -14.60 -8.49 47.18
CA THR A 168 -13.90 -7.91 48.33
C THR A 168 -13.17 -6.60 47.99
N VAL A 169 -12.58 -6.50 46.79
CA VAL A 169 -11.92 -5.29 46.28
C VAL A 169 -12.95 -4.20 45.99
N LEU A 170 -14.08 -4.55 45.39
CA LEU A 170 -15.16 -3.61 45.09
C LEU A 170 -15.86 -3.07 46.35
N GLN A 171 -15.86 -3.81 47.47
CA GLN A 171 -16.44 -3.33 48.73
C GLN A 171 -15.50 -2.41 49.51
N LYS A 172 -14.19 -2.69 49.52
CA LYS A 172 -13.22 -1.97 50.38
C LYS A 172 -12.32 -0.97 49.65
N GLY A 173 -12.07 -1.15 48.35
CA GLY A 173 -11.15 -0.34 47.55
C GLY A 173 -11.73 0.17 46.23
N TRP A 174 -13.05 0.41 46.17
CA TRP A 174 -13.74 0.85 44.95
C TRP A 174 -13.15 2.10 44.28
N LEU A 175 -12.60 3.05 45.05
CA LEU A 175 -11.90 4.23 44.50
C LEU A 175 -10.57 3.87 43.83
N LEU A 176 -9.83 2.90 44.36
CA LEU A 176 -8.62 2.37 43.71
C LEU A 176 -8.98 1.64 42.41
N ALA A 177 -10.13 0.94 42.39
CA ALA A 177 -10.68 0.33 41.18
C ALA A 177 -11.00 1.37 40.09
N ILE A 178 -11.60 2.50 40.46
CA ILE A 178 -11.83 3.61 39.53
C ILE A 178 -10.52 4.17 38.97
N ILE A 179 -9.53 4.44 39.83
CA ILE A 179 -8.21 4.94 39.39
C ILE A 179 -7.56 3.97 38.40
N THR A 180 -7.60 2.67 38.68
CA THR A 180 -7.08 1.63 37.79
C THR A 180 -7.81 1.55 36.45
N MET A 181 -9.14 1.63 36.43
CA MET A 181 -9.89 1.66 35.16
C MET A 181 -9.49 2.87 34.31
N VAL A 182 -9.32 4.04 34.93
CA VAL A 182 -8.89 5.26 34.23
C VAL A 182 -7.46 5.10 33.71
N LEU A 183 -6.55 4.48 34.47
CA LEU A 183 -5.18 4.18 34.02
C LEU A 183 -5.16 3.34 32.73
N TRP A 184 -6.08 2.38 32.58
CA TRP A 184 -6.22 1.55 31.38
C TRP A 184 -7.00 2.25 30.24
N ALA A 185 -7.94 3.13 30.56
CA ALA A 185 -8.71 3.88 29.56
C ALA A 185 -7.91 5.01 28.90
N VAL A 186 -6.98 5.65 29.62
CA VAL A 186 -6.13 6.74 29.09
C VAL A 186 -5.39 6.36 27.80
N PRO A 187 -4.69 5.21 27.67
CA PRO A 187 -4.07 4.80 26.39
C PRO A 187 -5.05 4.74 25.23
N ILE A 188 -6.24 4.20 25.46
CA ILE A 188 -7.29 4.08 24.45
C ILE A 188 -7.76 5.48 24.05
N ALA A 189 -7.95 6.38 25.02
CA ALA A 189 -8.34 7.76 24.75
C ALA A 189 -7.28 8.53 23.93
N MET A 190 -5.98 8.28 24.17
CA MET A 190 -4.89 9.00 23.49
C MET A 190 -4.65 8.56 22.03
N SER A 191 -5.32 7.53 21.52
CA SER A 191 -5.22 7.13 20.10
C SER A 191 -6.05 8.00 19.16
N PHE A 192 -7.10 8.66 19.66
CA PHE A 192 -8.02 9.46 18.85
C PHE A 192 -7.50 10.85 18.41
N PRO A 193 -6.73 11.61 19.22
CA PRO A 193 -6.25 12.96 18.88
C PRO A 193 -5.61 13.14 17.50
N SER A 194 -4.79 12.18 17.05
CA SER A 194 -4.09 12.25 15.76
C SER A 194 -5.03 12.22 14.55
N SER A 195 -6.24 11.68 14.72
CA SER A 195 -7.27 11.60 13.69
C SER A 195 -8.14 12.87 13.56
N SER A 196 -7.89 13.89 14.37
CA SER A 196 -8.73 15.10 14.42
C SER A 196 -8.49 16.05 13.23
N MET A 197 -7.28 16.05 12.69
CA MET A 197 -6.87 16.84 11.52
C MET A 197 -6.84 15.96 10.26
N THR A 198 -7.41 16.44 9.18
CA THR A 198 -7.45 15.74 7.88
C THR A 198 -7.03 16.66 6.76
N VAL A 199 -6.48 16.10 5.69
CA VAL A 199 -6.18 16.84 4.46
C VAL A 199 -7.29 16.59 3.44
N THR A 200 -7.81 17.67 2.86
CA THR A 200 -8.84 17.61 1.81
C THR A 200 -8.36 18.32 0.55
N SER A 201 -8.70 17.80 -0.62
CA SER A 201 -8.41 18.47 -1.89
C SER A 201 -9.36 19.64 -2.11
N THR A 202 -8.81 20.83 -2.35
CA THR A 202 -9.54 22.05 -2.72
C THR A 202 -9.12 22.47 -4.13
N THR A 203 -10.09 22.93 -4.92
CA THR A 203 -9.82 23.42 -6.28
C THR A 203 -9.37 24.88 -6.20
N THR A 204 -8.16 25.16 -6.67
CA THR A 204 -7.64 26.53 -6.76
C THR A 204 -7.60 26.97 -8.22
N THR A 205 -8.35 28.02 -8.54
CA THR A 205 -8.28 28.71 -9.84
C THR A 205 -7.11 29.68 -9.83
N HIS A 206 -6.22 29.55 -10.81
CA HIS A 206 -5.17 30.54 -11.04
C HIS A 206 -4.97 30.79 -12.53
N GLU A 207 -4.52 31.98 -12.85
CA GLU A 207 -4.20 32.39 -14.21
C GLU A 207 -2.72 32.13 -14.49
N VAL A 208 -2.44 31.37 -15.55
CA VAL A 208 -1.09 31.10 -16.03
C VAL A 208 -0.89 31.90 -17.30
N SER A 209 -0.10 32.95 -17.21
CA SER A 209 0.22 33.81 -18.35
C SER A 209 1.17 33.12 -19.33
N GLN A 210 1.05 33.48 -20.61
CA GLN A 210 1.97 33.09 -21.69
C GLN A 210 2.10 31.59 -21.99
N THR A 211 1.06 30.80 -21.78
CA THR A 211 1.08 29.36 -22.13
C THR A 211 0.98 29.18 -23.64
N GLN A 212 1.77 28.28 -24.23
CA GLN A 212 1.69 27.93 -25.65
C GLN A 212 0.51 26.99 -25.88
N VAL A 213 -0.46 27.41 -26.69
CA VAL A 213 -1.65 26.62 -27.05
C VAL A 213 -1.82 26.54 -28.56
N PRO A 214 -2.46 25.49 -29.10
CA PRO A 214 -2.77 25.42 -30.53
C PRO A 214 -3.67 26.58 -30.95
N GLY A 215 -3.20 27.40 -31.89
CA GLY A 215 -3.96 28.50 -32.46
C GLY A 215 -3.88 28.52 -33.97
N MET A 216 -4.24 29.67 -34.55
CA MET A 216 -4.24 29.87 -35.99
C MET A 216 -3.72 31.25 -36.33
N ASN A 217 -2.59 31.30 -37.02
CA ASN A 217 -2.03 32.52 -37.58
C ASN A 217 -1.84 32.35 -39.08
N LEU A 218 -2.89 32.66 -39.84
CA LEU A 218 -2.89 32.50 -41.31
C LEU A 218 -1.96 33.48 -42.04
N SER A 219 -1.35 34.44 -41.32
CA SER A 219 -0.35 35.39 -41.83
C SER A 219 1.09 34.99 -41.50
N GLU A 220 1.32 33.86 -40.81
CA GLU A 220 2.65 33.36 -40.54
C GLU A 220 3.39 32.99 -41.83
N THR A 221 4.65 33.40 -41.96
CA THR A 221 5.45 33.15 -43.18
C THR A 221 6.77 32.43 -42.90
N TRP A 222 7.07 32.08 -41.64
CA TRP A 222 8.27 31.38 -41.22
C TRP A 222 9.57 32.00 -41.77
N GLY A 223 9.64 33.33 -41.74
CA GLY A 223 10.79 34.09 -42.26
C GLY A 223 10.96 33.99 -43.79
N GLY A 224 9.88 33.70 -44.53
CA GLY A 224 9.88 33.52 -45.97
C GLY A 224 10.51 32.21 -46.44
N ASN A 225 10.59 31.20 -45.57
CA ASN A 225 11.07 29.88 -45.93
C ASN A 225 10.03 29.14 -46.79
N THR A 226 10.22 29.18 -48.10
CA THR A 226 9.31 28.59 -49.10
C THR A 226 9.11 27.09 -48.93
N THR A 227 10.11 26.34 -48.46
CA THR A 227 9.96 24.92 -48.22
C THR A 227 8.99 24.64 -47.07
N ILE A 228 9.08 25.40 -45.97
CA ILE A 228 8.15 25.29 -44.83
C ILE A 228 6.76 25.76 -45.24
N MET A 229 6.66 26.88 -45.97
CA MET A 229 5.38 27.41 -46.44
C MET A 229 4.66 26.43 -47.36
N LYS A 230 5.37 25.79 -48.29
CA LYS A 230 4.78 24.76 -49.17
C LYS A 230 4.13 23.63 -48.37
N ASP A 231 4.74 23.22 -47.26
CA ASP A 231 4.26 22.12 -46.42
C ASP A 231 3.14 22.57 -45.46
N LYS A 232 3.37 23.63 -44.69
CA LYS A 232 2.53 24.06 -43.57
C LYS A 232 1.36 24.97 -43.94
N GLU A 233 1.40 25.66 -45.07
CA GLU A 233 0.26 26.51 -45.48
C GLU A 233 -0.97 25.66 -45.82
N LEU A 234 -2.18 26.19 -45.58
CA LEU A 234 -3.42 25.47 -45.93
C LEU A 234 -3.67 25.51 -47.45
N ALA A 235 -3.30 26.61 -48.08
CA ALA A 235 -3.35 26.76 -49.53
C ALA A 235 -2.31 25.88 -50.23
N LEU A 236 -2.64 25.40 -51.42
CA LEU A 236 -1.71 24.63 -52.25
C LEU A 236 -0.78 25.58 -53.02
N PHE A 237 0.46 25.70 -52.56
CA PHE A 237 1.55 26.37 -53.28
C PHE A 237 2.42 25.34 -53.99
N VAL A 238 2.77 25.60 -55.26
CA VAL A 238 3.63 24.71 -56.05
C VAL A 238 4.90 25.44 -56.49
N PRO A 239 6.06 24.78 -56.55
CA PRO A 239 7.27 25.39 -57.10
C PRO A 239 7.09 25.82 -58.56
N ASN A 240 7.74 26.91 -58.96
CA ASN A 240 7.73 27.44 -60.32
C ASN A 240 9.15 27.70 -60.84
N ASN A 241 10.08 26.81 -60.53
CA ASN A 241 11.49 27.02 -60.84
C ASN A 241 11.85 26.34 -62.15
N TRP A 242 12.38 27.13 -63.08
CA TRP A 242 12.93 26.67 -64.35
C TRP A 242 14.46 26.50 -64.29
N ARG A 243 15.09 26.92 -63.17
CA ARG A 243 16.53 26.82 -62.92
C ARG A 243 16.87 25.63 -62.03
N ASP A 244 18.07 25.09 -62.24
CA ASP A 244 18.64 24.01 -61.43
C ASP A 244 18.82 24.46 -59.97
N GLU A 245 18.50 23.58 -59.03
CA GLU A 245 18.62 23.83 -57.58
C GLU A 245 20.08 24.07 -57.16
N ASN A 246 21.04 23.65 -57.98
CA ASN A 246 22.48 23.83 -57.76
C ASN A 246 23.05 25.19 -58.20
N ASP A 247 22.24 26.09 -58.76
CA ASP A 247 22.69 27.45 -59.14
C ASP A 247 22.95 28.31 -57.89
N THR A 248 24.04 29.07 -57.85
CA THR A 248 24.43 29.86 -56.66
C THR A 248 23.44 30.98 -56.35
N ASP A 249 22.66 31.41 -57.34
CA ASP A 249 21.59 32.40 -57.22
C ASP A 249 20.18 31.76 -57.18
N TYR A 250 20.08 30.45 -56.90
CA TYR A 250 18.80 29.76 -56.82
C TYR A 250 17.94 30.30 -55.69
N VAL A 251 16.75 30.78 -56.03
CA VAL A 251 15.71 31.18 -55.10
C VAL A 251 14.46 30.40 -55.46
N GLU A 252 13.97 29.58 -54.52
CA GLU A 252 12.72 28.87 -54.74
C GLU A 252 11.57 29.88 -54.86
N VAL A 253 10.93 29.94 -56.02
CA VAL A 253 9.74 30.74 -56.29
C VAL A 253 8.53 29.83 -56.20
N LEU A 254 7.63 30.13 -55.28
CA LEU A 254 6.35 29.46 -55.18
C LEU A 254 5.32 30.20 -56.03
N ARG A 255 4.40 29.42 -56.61
CA ARG A 255 3.23 29.94 -57.29
C ARG A 255 1.95 29.36 -56.73
N ALA A 256 0.89 30.16 -56.78
CA ALA A 256 -0.48 29.71 -56.70
C ALA A 256 -1.20 30.10 -57.98
N GLU A 257 -1.99 29.17 -58.52
CA GLU A 257 -2.78 29.40 -59.72
C GLU A 257 -3.97 30.35 -59.41
N GLN A 258 -4.50 30.96 -60.47
CA GLN A 258 -5.74 31.72 -60.43
C GLN A 258 -6.95 30.82 -60.10
N MET A 259 -7.96 31.36 -59.44
CA MET A 259 -9.13 30.60 -59.01
C MET A 259 -10.17 30.45 -60.12
N THR A 260 -10.25 29.23 -60.67
CA THR A 260 -11.14 28.91 -61.79
C THR A 260 -12.00 27.70 -61.47
N LEU A 261 -13.17 27.61 -62.11
CA LEU A 261 -14.11 26.52 -61.91
C LEU A 261 -13.49 25.14 -62.18
N ALA A 262 -12.68 25.02 -63.24
CA ALA A 262 -12.00 23.77 -63.61
C ALA A 262 -10.88 23.36 -62.62
N ALA A 263 -10.27 24.34 -61.94
CA ALA A 263 -9.14 24.09 -61.04
C ALA A 263 -9.56 23.86 -59.57
N MET A 264 -10.82 24.07 -59.22
CA MET A 264 -11.36 23.86 -57.87
C MET A 264 -10.99 22.50 -57.27
N GLY A 265 -11.01 21.45 -58.08
CA GLY A 265 -10.69 20.10 -57.64
C GLY A 265 -9.20 19.86 -57.35
N LEU A 266 -8.32 20.63 -58.00
CA LEU A 266 -6.87 20.43 -58.05
C LEU A 266 -6.09 21.38 -57.13
N GLN A 267 -6.71 22.46 -56.63
CA GLN A 267 -6.06 23.52 -55.85
C GLN A 267 -6.24 23.38 -54.32
N ILE A 268 -6.88 22.31 -53.86
CA ILE A 268 -7.11 22.03 -52.44
C ILE A 268 -6.20 20.87 -52.03
N LYS A 269 -5.42 21.04 -50.96
CA LYS A 269 -4.65 19.95 -50.38
C LYS A 269 -5.58 18.79 -49.99
N PRO A 270 -5.32 17.53 -50.39
CA PRO A 270 -6.20 16.40 -50.09
C PRO A 270 -6.53 16.26 -48.61
N VAL A 271 -5.58 16.52 -47.72
CA VAL A 271 -5.77 16.45 -46.26
C VAL A 271 -6.77 17.49 -45.75
N ILE A 272 -6.80 18.70 -46.33
CA ILE A 272 -7.77 19.75 -45.98
C ILE A 272 -9.17 19.35 -46.43
N TYR A 273 -9.28 18.77 -47.63
CA TYR A 273 -10.56 18.28 -48.14
C TYR A 273 -11.10 17.11 -47.32
N GLN A 274 -10.25 16.16 -46.91
CA GLN A 274 -10.63 15.03 -46.04
C GLN A 274 -11.10 15.52 -44.68
N LEU A 275 -10.35 16.44 -44.04
CA LEU A 275 -10.71 17.03 -42.76
C LEU A 275 -12.04 17.79 -42.83
N SER A 276 -12.21 18.61 -43.88
CA SER A 276 -13.46 19.33 -44.15
C SER A 276 -14.63 18.37 -44.29
N THR A 277 -14.48 17.32 -45.12
CA THR A 277 -15.51 16.30 -45.36
C THR A 277 -15.92 15.59 -44.07
N ALA A 278 -14.94 15.14 -43.26
CA ALA A 278 -15.22 14.51 -41.97
C ALA A 278 -15.96 15.46 -41.01
N THR A 279 -15.58 16.74 -41.00
CA THR A 279 -16.20 17.74 -40.13
C THR A 279 -17.63 18.06 -40.53
N ILE A 280 -17.93 18.22 -41.82
CA ILE A 280 -19.29 18.54 -42.30
C ILE A 280 -20.26 17.35 -42.18
N VAL A 281 -19.75 16.12 -42.26
CA VAL A 281 -20.55 14.89 -42.05
C VAL A 281 -20.83 14.67 -40.58
N ASN A 282 -19.83 14.83 -39.70
CA ASN A 282 -20.02 14.66 -38.26
C ASN A 282 -20.83 15.81 -37.62
N GLY A 283 -20.85 16.99 -38.24
CA GLY A 283 -21.58 18.16 -37.73
C GLY A 283 -20.88 18.90 -36.58
N GLU A 284 -19.74 18.38 -36.10
CA GLU A 284 -18.95 18.90 -34.99
C GLU A 284 -17.45 18.95 -35.35
N PRO A 285 -16.66 19.85 -34.72
CA PRO A 285 -15.22 19.90 -34.95
C PRO A 285 -14.50 18.69 -34.35
N LEU A 286 -13.40 18.27 -34.98
CA LEU A 286 -12.52 17.22 -34.45
C LEU A 286 -11.91 17.68 -33.13
N LYS A 287 -12.07 16.91 -32.05
CA LYS A 287 -11.55 17.24 -30.70
C LYS A 287 -10.04 16.93 -30.57
N MET A 288 -9.34 17.66 -29.71
CA MET A 288 -7.96 17.43 -29.29
C MET A 288 -7.84 17.26 -27.77
N SER A 289 -6.72 16.69 -27.32
CA SER A 289 -6.38 16.60 -25.90
C SER A 289 -6.03 17.98 -25.32
N SER A 290 -6.31 18.18 -24.04
CA SER A 290 -6.01 19.45 -23.36
C SER A 290 -4.51 19.77 -23.33
N PRO A 291 -4.09 20.97 -23.79
CA PRO A 291 -2.69 21.39 -23.76
C PRO A 291 -2.24 21.94 -22.39
N CYS A 292 -3.17 22.21 -21.46
CA CYS A 292 -2.91 22.99 -20.24
C CYS A 292 -3.43 22.37 -18.94
N GLY A 293 -3.79 21.08 -18.95
CA GLY A 293 -4.32 20.33 -17.79
C GLY A 293 -5.79 19.94 -17.93
N MET A 294 -6.30 19.08 -17.04
CA MET A 294 -7.65 18.49 -17.21
C MET A 294 -8.77 19.53 -17.25
N ASN A 295 -8.67 20.57 -16.41
CA ASN A 295 -9.62 21.67 -16.31
C ASN A 295 -8.91 22.99 -16.61
N CYS A 296 -8.87 23.36 -17.88
CA CYS A 296 -8.32 24.64 -18.32
C CYS A 296 -9.18 25.31 -19.39
N SER A 297 -9.11 26.63 -19.45
CA SER A 297 -9.76 27.42 -20.48
C SER A 297 -8.87 28.54 -20.97
N TYR A 298 -8.94 28.83 -22.26
CA TYR A 298 -8.22 29.92 -22.90
C TYR A 298 -9.00 30.50 -24.07
N GLU A 299 -8.61 31.71 -24.46
CA GLU A 299 -9.27 32.46 -25.53
C GLU A 299 -8.27 32.80 -26.63
N LEU A 300 -8.72 32.74 -27.88
CA LEU A 300 -7.93 33.03 -29.08
C LEU A 300 -8.69 33.98 -29.99
N SER A 301 -7.95 34.86 -30.68
CA SER A 301 -8.50 35.77 -31.68
C SER A 301 -7.68 35.76 -32.96
N PHE A 302 -8.30 35.41 -34.08
CA PHE A 302 -7.63 35.30 -35.38
C PHE A 302 -8.60 35.53 -36.56
N ASP A 303 -8.10 35.60 -37.79
CA ASP A 303 -8.93 35.79 -38.98
C ASP A 303 -9.36 34.43 -39.55
N GLY A 304 -10.66 34.24 -39.79
CA GLY A 304 -11.24 32.99 -40.26
C GLY A 304 -12.12 33.16 -41.52
N PRO A 305 -12.51 32.04 -42.17
CA PRO A 305 -13.36 32.04 -43.36
C PRO A 305 -14.79 32.47 -43.08
N TYR A 306 -15.36 33.29 -43.95
CA TYR A 306 -16.74 33.74 -43.82
C TYR A 306 -17.43 33.80 -45.19
N LEU A 307 -18.71 33.47 -45.23
CA LEU A 307 -19.58 33.63 -46.39
C LEU A 307 -20.63 34.67 -46.05
N SER A 308 -20.59 35.79 -46.78
CA SER A 308 -21.65 36.80 -46.71
C SER A 308 -22.64 36.53 -47.82
N CYS A 309 -23.88 36.23 -47.47
CA CYS A 309 -24.87 35.70 -48.38
C CYS A 309 -26.06 36.65 -48.52
N ASN A 310 -26.64 36.68 -49.73
CA ASN A 310 -27.92 37.32 -49.96
C ASN A 310 -28.91 36.27 -50.47
N ASN A 311 -30.13 36.28 -49.93
CA ASN A 311 -31.19 35.39 -50.36
C ASN A 311 -32.08 36.07 -51.40
N THR A 312 -32.48 35.33 -52.43
CA THR A 312 -33.43 35.79 -53.42
C THR A 312 -34.36 34.64 -53.78
N ASP A 313 -35.65 34.85 -53.59
CA ASP A 313 -36.66 33.84 -53.87
C ASP A 313 -37.19 34.02 -55.30
N LEU A 314 -37.19 32.93 -56.06
CA LEU A 314 -37.65 32.92 -57.45
C LEU A 314 -38.72 31.85 -57.61
N ASP A 315 -39.96 32.27 -57.88
CA ASP A 315 -41.02 31.34 -58.25
C ASP A 315 -40.74 30.76 -59.64
N LYS A 316 -40.77 29.43 -59.73
CA LYS A 316 -40.51 28.68 -60.94
C LYS A 316 -41.61 27.67 -61.20
N VAL A 317 -41.82 27.42 -62.48
CA VAL A 317 -42.68 26.36 -62.99
C VAL A 317 -41.80 25.34 -63.68
N SER A 318 -41.92 24.06 -63.31
CA SER A 318 -41.16 23.00 -63.95
C SER A 318 -41.63 22.76 -65.40
N PRO A 319 -40.78 22.14 -66.25
CA PRO A 319 -41.25 21.53 -67.49
C PRO A 319 -42.37 20.51 -67.24
N GLN A 320 -43.13 20.17 -68.28
CA GLN A 320 -44.12 19.09 -68.19
C GLN A 320 -43.40 17.74 -68.20
N PHE A 321 -43.67 16.89 -67.21
CA PHE A 321 -43.14 15.54 -67.07
C PHE A 321 -44.26 14.51 -67.29
N ASN A 322 -43.94 13.27 -67.68
CA ASN A 322 -44.94 12.19 -67.76
C ASN A 322 -45.49 11.83 -66.37
N SER A 323 -46.76 11.43 -66.28
CA SER A 323 -47.44 11.07 -65.04
C SER A 323 -46.82 9.88 -64.28
N SER A 324 -46.01 9.05 -64.93
CA SER A 324 -45.35 7.92 -64.26
C SER A 324 -44.17 8.34 -63.38
N THR A 325 -43.43 9.39 -63.80
CA THR A 325 -42.14 9.76 -63.19
C THR A 325 -41.81 11.23 -63.46
N ALA A 326 -41.50 12.00 -62.41
CA ALA A 326 -41.06 13.39 -62.55
C ALA A 326 -39.85 13.71 -61.65
N SER A 327 -38.92 14.53 -62.13
CA SER A 327 -37.71 14.90 -61.39
C SER A 327 -37.51 16.41 -61.34
N ILE A 328 -37.14 16.92 -60.17
CA ILE A 328 -36.69 18.31 -59.96
C ILE A 328 -35.37 18.32 -59.20
N TYR A 329 -34.53 19.33 -59.40
CA TYR A 329 -33.37 19.52 -58.53
C TYR A 329 -33.84 20.13 -57.21
N ALA A 330 -33.77 19.35 -56.14
CA ALA A 330 -34.07 19.80 -54.78
C ALA A 330 -32.99 20.76 -54.27
N LEU A 331 -31.74 20.51 -54.67
CA LEU A 331 -30.61 21.38 -54.40
C LEU A 331 -29.74 21.46 -55.65
N GLU A 332 -29.41 22.68 -56.08
CA GLU A 332 -28.33 22.95 -57.02
C GLU A 332 -27.32 23.83 -56.31
N SER A 333 -26.05 23.43 -56.28
CA SER A 333 -25.01 24.24 -55.65
C SER A 333 -23.78 24.25 -56.52
N ASN A 334 -23.34 25.45 -56.91
CA ASN A 334 -22.15 25.62 -57.71
C ASN A 334 -21.60 27.04 -57.59
N TRP A 335 -20.35 27.22 -57.97
CA TRP A 335 -19.78 28.55 -58.09
C TRP A 335 -20.21 29.22 -59.40
N THR A 336 -20.61 30.48 -59.27
CA THR A 336 -20.83 31.37 -60.42
C THR A 336 -19.50 31.88 -60.97
N VAL A 337 -19.50 32.21 -62.26
CA VAL A 337 -18.31 32.68 -62.96
C VAL A 337 -18.49 34.09 -63.52
N THR A 338 -17.40 34.80 -63.77
CA THR A 338 -17.44 36.13 -64.36
C THR A 338 -17.89 36.08 -65.85
N PRO A 339 -18.88 36.90 -66.28
CA PRO A 339 -19.49 36.80 -67.62
C PRO A 339 -18.54 37.05 -68.81
N ASN A 340 -17.43 37.76 -68.60
CA ASN A 340 -16.51 38.18 -69.66
C ASN A 340 -15.40 37.15 -69.98
N ALA A 341 -15.43 35.96 -69.36
CA ALA A 341 -14.51 34.90 -69.70
C ALA A 341 -14.91 34.29 -71.06
N ASN A 342 -14.13 34.57 -72.09
CA ASN A 342 -14.22 33.86 -73.38
C ASN A 342 -14.21 32.35 -73.09
N PRO A 343 -15.20 31.54 -73.50
CA PRO A 343 -15.34 30.13 -73.09
C PRO A 343 -14.15 29.22 -73.48
N LYS A 344 -13.19 29.74 -74.26
CA LYS A 344 -11.89 29.10 -74.54
C LYS A 344 -10.83 29.29 -73.43
N PHE A 345 -11.04 30.17 -72.45
CA PHE A 345 -10.13 30.45 -71.34
C PHE A 345 -10.85 30.29 -69.99
N ASN A 346 -10.20 29.59 -69.06
CA ASN A 346 -10.74 29.13 -67.77
C ASN A 346 -11.53 30.22 -67.01
N PRO A 347 -12.85 30.06 -66.79
CA PRO A 347 -13.69 31.08 -66.17
C PRO A 347 -13.39 31.24 -64.67
N LEU A 348 -13.26 32.50 -64.23
CA LEU A 348 -12.90 32.87 -62.84
C LEU A 348 -14.09 32.74 -61.89
N LEU A 349 -13.81 32.25 -60.67
CA LEU A 349 -14.81 32.10 -59.61
C LEU A 349 -15.26 33.47 -59.08
N LYS A 350 -16.57 33.65 -58.90
CA LYS A 350 -17.16 34.88 -58.35
C LYS A 350 -17.86 34.64 -57.01
N ASN A 351 -19.09 34.13 -57.03
CA ASN A 351 -19.90 33.87 -55.84
C ASN A 351 -20.30 32.39 -55.79
N PHE A 352 -20.38 31.82 -54.60
CA PHE A 352 -20.97 30.49 -54.41
C PHE A 352 -22.50 30.62 -54.38
N GLN A 353 -23.20 29.91 -55.25
CA GLN A 353 -24.65 29.98 -55.35
C GLN A 353 -25.26 28.63 -55.00
N ILE A 354 -26.22 28.63 -54.07
CA ILE A 354 -27.01 27.48 -53.69
C ILE A 354 -28.46 27.81 -54.01
N LYS A 355 -29.13 26.96 -54.78
CA LYS A 355 -30.54 27.02 -55.07
C LYS A 355 -31.21 25.86 -54.36
N ASN A 356 -32.07 26.17 -53.42
CA ASN A 356 -32.86 25.20 -52.68
C ASN A 356 -34.32 25.31 -53.14
N ALA A 357 -34.92 24.19 -53.55
CA ALA A 357 -36.28 24.19 -54.07
C ALA A 357 -37.29 23.82 -52.98
N GLU A 358 -38.29 24.67 -52.80
CA GLU A 358 -39.45 24.45 -51.93
C GLU A 358 -40.71 24.31 -52.80
N VAL A 359 -41.25 23.10 -52.88
CA VAL A 359 -42.44 22.82 -53.69
C VAL A 359 -43.69 23.14 -52.90
N TYR A 360 -44.55 24.00 -53.44
CA TYR A 360 -45.80 24.41 -52.79
C TYR A 360 -47.05 24.01 -53.58
N TYR A 361 -46.96 23.78 -54.89
CA TYR A 361 -48.11 23.40 -55.71
C TYR A 361 -47.73 22.52 -56.91
N TRP A 362 -48.68 21.72 -57.42
CA TRP A 362 -48.49 20.90 -58.63
C TRP A 362 -49.79 20.83 -59.44
N VAL A 363 -49.66 20.65 -60.75
CA VAL A 363 -50.79 20.61 -61.69
C VAL A 363 -50.66 19.37 -62.57
N ARG A 364 -51.73 18.57 -62.63
CA ARG A 364 -51.89 17.45 -63.59
C ARG A 364 -52.65 17.93 -64.83
N ASN A 365 -52.21 17.51 -66.00
CA ASN A 365 -52.94 17.64 -67.25
C ASN A 365 -53.37 16.26 -67.74
N ASP A 366 -54.59 15.85 -67.38
CA ASP A 366 -55.13 14.52 -67.68
C ASP A 366 -55.19 14.22 -69.19
N SER A 367 -55.41 15.25 -70.01
CA SER A 367 -55.47 15.14 -71.47
C SER A 367 -54.12 14.86 -72.13
N ALA A 368 -53.02 15.31 -71.53
CA ALA A 368 -51.66 15.09 -72.02
C ALA A 368 -50.89 14.04 -71.21
N ASP A 369 -51.51 13.50 -70.15
CA ASP A 369 -50.90 12.62 -69.15
C ASP A 369 -49.59 13.19 -68.56
N THR A 370 -49.56 14.52 -68.34
CA THR A 370 -48.38 15.23 -67.82
C THR A 370 -48.60 15.88 -66.46
N VAL A 371 -47.52 16.07 -65.71
CA VAL A 371 -47.47 16.75 -64.41
C VAL A 371 -46.45 17.90 -64.47
N ARG A 372 -46.78 19.03 -63.84
CA ARG A 372 -45.86 20.16 -63.62
C ARG A 372 -45.87 20.58 -62.15
N PHE A 373 -44.75 21.08 -61.66
CA PHE A 373 -44.60 21.60 -60.29
C PHE A 373 -44.42 23.12 -60.30
N GLU A 374 -45.03 23.78 -59.33
CA GLU A 374 -44.82 25.19 -59.00
C GLU A 374 -44.08 25.21 -57.65
N TYR A 375 -42.90 25.83 -57.66
CA TYR A 375 -41.98 25.80 -56.53
C TYR A 375 -41.24 27.12 -56.41
N THR A 376 -40.92 27.50 -55.19
CA THR A 376 -40.05 28.65 -54.91
C THR A 376 -38.62 28.14 -54.85
N SER A 377 -37.75 28.74 -55.65
CA SER A 377 -36.32 28.48 -55.65
C SER A 377 -35.65 29.53 -54.78
N HIS A 378 -35.26 29.16 -53.56
CA HIS A 378 -34.48 30.01 -52.66
C HIS A 378 -33.03 30.03 -53.14
N VAL A 379 -32.62 31.15 -53.73
CA VAL A 379 -31.28 31.34 -54.29
C VAL A 379 -30.41 32.10 -53.29
N LEU A 380 -29.59 31.36 -52.56
CA LEU A 380 -28.58 31.91 -51.67
C LEU A 380 -27.30 32.16 -52.46
N THR A 381 -26.93 33.43 -52.63
CA THR A 381 -25.69 33.83 -53.32
C THR A 381 -24.70 34.39 -52.31
N CYS A 382 -23.58 33.70 -52.11
CA CYS A 382 -22.57 33.98 -51.10
C CYS A 382 -21.25 34.46 -51.70
N SER A 383 -20.74 35.59 -51.20
CA SER A 383 -19.38 36.07 -51.47
C SER A 383 -18.42 35.60 -50.39
N ALA A 384 -17.24 35.12 -50.78
CA ALA A 384 -16.18 34.71 -49.87
C ALA A 384 -15.52 35.94 -49.22
N ARG A 385 -15.45 35.93 -47.90
CA ARG A 385 -14.93 37.00 -47.04
C ARG A 385 -14.10 36.40 -45.90
N ARG A 386 -13.47 37.26 -45.11
CA ARG A 386 -12.87 36.88 -43.82
C ARG A 386 -13.58 37.58 -42.68
N ALA A 387 -13.70 36.92 -41.54
CA ALA A 387 -14.24 37.51 -40.32
C ALA A 387 -13.27 37.33 -39.15
N LYS A 388 -13.29 38.24 -38.18
CA LYS A 388 -12.52 38.07 -36.95
C LYS A 388 -13.18 37.00 -36.07
N TYR A 389 -12.50 35.87 -35.86
CA TYR A 389 -12.96 34.81 -34.98
C TYR A 389 -12.44 35.06 -33.57
N HIS A 390 -13.34 35.01 -32.59
CA HIS A 390 -13.01 34.93 -31.18
C HIS A 390 -13.46 33.56 -30.65
N VAL A 391 -12.49 32.73 -30.29
CA VAL A 391 -12.68 31.34 -29.90
C VAL A 391 -12.40 31.20 -28.42
N VAL A 392 -13.37 30.66 -27.67
CA VAL A 392 -13.19 30.27 -26.28
C VAL A 392 -13.09 28.75 -26.22
N GLN A 393 -11.92 28.26 -25.80
CA GLN A 393 -11.64 26.86 -25.60
C GLN A 393 -11.82 26.50 -24.14
N ARG A 394 -12.56 25.43 -23.85
CA ARG A 394 -12.72 24.90 -22.49
C ARG A 394 -12.43 23.41 -22.50
N PHE A 395 -11.64 22.97 -21.54
CA PHE A 395 -11.41 21.56 -21.24
C PHE A 395 -12.01 21.27 -19.88
N HIS A 396 -12.89 20.28 -19.83
CA HIS A 396 -13.46 19.78 -18.60
C HIS A 396 -13.19 18.28 -18.53
N ASN A 397 -12.45 17.82 -17.51
CA ASN A 397 -11.94 16.46 -17.41
C ASN A 397 -11.21 15.99 -18.69
N GLY A 398 -10.50 16.91 -19.35
CA GLY A 398 -9.80 16.66 -20.61
C GLY A 398 -10.68 16.67 -21.87
N GLU A 399 -12.00 16.78 -21.75
CA GLU A 399 -12.89 16.88 -22.90
C GLU A 399 -13.03 18.33 -23.38
N GLN A 400 -12.81 18.55 -24.68
CA GLN A 400 -12.84 19.86 -25.32
C GLN A 400 -14.28 20.31 -25.65
N SER A 401 -14.60 21.53 -25.24
CA SER A 401 -15.74 22.32 -25.71
C SER A 401 -15.24 23.64 -26.29
N SER A 402 -15.85 24.08 -27.40
CA SER A 402 -15.40 25.25 -28.14
C SER A 402 -16.59 26.14 -28.45
N THR A 403 -16.42 27.45 -28.25
CA THR A 403 -17.40 28.45 -28.66
C THR A 403 -16.72 29.44 -29.59
N VAL A 404 -17.32 29.67 -30.76
CA VAL A 404 -16.79 30.61 -31.76
C VAL A 404 -17.78 31.76 -31.91
N THR A 405 -17.26 32.99 -31.85
CA THR A 405 -18.01 34.21 -32.15
C THR A 405 -17.31 34.94 -33.29
N MET A 406 -18.11 35.46 -34.22
CA MET A 406 -17.61 36.15 -35.42
C MET A 406 -17.82 37.66 -35.24
N GLY A 407 -16.75 38.42 -35.43
CA GLY A 407 -16.73 39.87 -35.34
C GLY A 407 -16.70 40.53 -36.73
N GLU A 408 -15.83 41.51 -36.89
CA GLU A 408 -15.76 42.33 -38.10
C GLU A 408 -15.43 41.50 -39.36
N VAL A 409 -16.16 41.79 -40.44
CA VAL A 409 -16.07 41.11 -41.73
C VAL A 409 -15.34 42.00 -42.74
N HIS A 410 -14.38 41.43 -43.47
CA HIS A 410 -13.55 42.09 -44.47
C HIS A 410 -13.55 41.30 -45.79
N ASP A 411 -13.38 42.01 -46.91
CA ASP A 411 -13.20 41.37 -48.22
C ASP A 411 -11.83 40.66 -48.31
N LEU A 412 -11.77 39.59 -49.10
CA LEU A 412 -10.53 38.89 -49.43
C LEU A 412 -9.78 39.62 -50.56
N MET A 413 -8.45 39.49 -50.59
CA MET A 413 -7.63 39.93 -51.72
C MET A 413 -8.07 39.25 -53.03
N PRO A 414 -8.05 39.95 -54.19
CA PRO A 414 -8.38 39.36 -55.49
C PRO A 414 -7.50 38.16 -55.85
N MET A 415 -8.09 37.13 -56.45
CA MET A 415 -7.43 35.86 -56.81
C MET A 415 -7.62 35.50 -58.30
N ASP A 416 -7.86 36.53 -59.12
CA ASP A 416 -8.05 36.48 -60.56
C ASP A 416 -6.76 36.28 -61.34
N GLU A 417 -5.61 36.63 -60.74
CA GLU A 417 -4.29 36.44 -61.33
C GLU A 417 -3.48 35.32 -60.65
N LYS A 418 -2.45 34.84 -61.37
CA LYS A 418 -1.45 33.92 -60.81
C LYS A 418 -0.59 34.67 -59.81
N PHE A 419 -0.40 34.08 -58.65
CA PHE A 419 0.36 34.67 -57.56
C PHE A 419 1.73 34.01 -57.47
N TYR A 420 2.79 34.82 -57.45
CA TYR A 420 4.18 34.37 -57.36
C TYR A 420 4.88 35.07 -56.21
N PHE A 421 5.61 34.33 -55.38
CA PHE A 421 6.40 34.90 -54.31
C PHE A 421 7.63 34.06 -54.01
N SER A 422 8.60 34.70 -53.35
CA SER A 422 9.81 34.06 -52.86
C SER A 422 10.26 34.73 -51.57
N LYS A 423 11.27 34.17 -50.92
CA LYS A 423 11.87 34.74 -49.71
C LYS A 423 12.28 36.21 -49.85
N ASN A 424 12.69 36.62 -51.06
CA ASN A 424 13.23 37.96 -51.32
C ASN A 424 12.13 39.01 -51.60
N ASN A 425 10.87 38.60 -51.79
CA ASN A 425 9.76 39.48 -52.15
C ASN A 425 8.58 39.33 -51.16
N MET A 426 8.86 39.31 -49.86
CA MET A 426 7.86 39.13 -48.81
C MET A 426 7.31 40.48 -48.30
N THR A 427 6.55 41.17 -49.14
CA THR A 427 5.88 42.44 -48.77
C THR A 427 4.59 42.19 -47.99
N GLN A 428 4.04 43.21 -47.31
CA GLN A 428 2.77 43.06 -46.58
C GLN A 428 1.62 42.60 -47.49
N ALA A 429 1.56 43.09 -48.73
CA ALA A 429 0.55 42.66 -49.71
C ALA A 429 0.68 41.16 -50.07
N VAL A 430 1.91 40.63 -50.09
CA VAL A 430 2.18 39.20 -50.30
C VAL A 430 1.70 38.39 -49.09
N VAL A 431 1.97 38.85 -47.86
CA VAL A 431 1.49 38.22 -46.62
C VAL A 431 -0.04 38.21 -46.55
N ASP A 432 -0.69 39.32 -46.89
CA ASP A 432 -2.15 39.42 -46.93
C ASP A 432 -2.76 38.49 -47.99
N THR A 433 -2.12 38.36 -49.14
CA THR A 433 -2.55 37.43 -50.20
C THR A 433 -2.40 35.97 -49.78
N ILE A 434 -1.35 35.62 -49.04
CA ILE A 434 -1.16 34.27 -48.47
C ILE A 434 -2.25 33.95 -47.46
N ARG A 435 -2.50 34.86 -46.50
CA ARG A 435 -3.58 34.73 -45.51
C ARG A 435 -4.92 34.45 -46.18
N ASP A 436 -5.28 35.27 -47.16
CA ASP A 436 -6.59 35.17 -47.80
C ASP A 436 -6.70 33.91 -48.67
N ARG A 437 -5.59 33.44 -49.27
CA ARG A 437 -5.57 32.13 -49.95
C ARG A 437 -5.73 30.96 -48.99
N ASN A 438 -5.17 31.02 -47.78
CA ASN A 438 -5.42 30.01 -46.74
C ASN A 438 -6.88 29.99 -46.30
N ILE A 439 -7.47 31.16 -46.10
CA ILE A 439 -8.90 31.31 -45.79
C ILE A 439 -9.76 30.70 -46.90
N MET A 440 -9.46 31.05 -48.14
CA MET A 440 -10.18 30.53 -49.30
C MET A 440 -9.99 29.03 -49.49
N ALA A 441 -8.84 28.45 -49.12
CA ALA A 441 -8.64 27.00 -49.15
C ALA A 441 -9.66 26.25 -48.26
N LEU A 442 -10.00 26.80 -47.09
CA LEU A 442 -11.04 26.24 -46.21
C LEU A 442 -12.45 26.41 -46.81
N ILE A 443 -12.75 27.59 -47.38
CA ILE A 443 -14.03 27.84 -48.08
C ILE A 443 -14.20 26.90 -49.26
N MET A 444 -13.16 26.71 -50.07
CA MET A 444 -13.16 25.79 -51.20
C MET A 444 -13.30 24.34 -50.77
N ALA A 445 -12.63 23.93 -49.68
CA ALA A 445 -12.76 22.58 -49.15
C ALA A 445 -14.18 22.27 -48.67
N MET A 446 -14.85 23.23 -48.03
CA MET A 446 -16.26 23.09 -47.65
C MET A 446 -17.16 23.06 -48.88
N THR A 447 -17.08 24.11 -49.71
CA THR A 447 -17.97 24.29 -50.85
C THR A 447 -17.83 23.15 -51.85
N LYS A 448 -16.64 22.58 -52.07
CA LYS A 448 -16.46 21.38 -52.90
C LYS A 448 -17.23 20.17 -52.36
N GLY A 449 -17.22 19.95 -51.03
CA GLY A 449 -17.95 18.85 -50.42
C GLY A 449 -19.47 19.00 -50.56
N ILE A 450 -19.96 20.24 -50.53
CA ILE A 450 -21.39 20.54 -50.66
C ILE A 450 -21.85 20.94 -52.06
N SER A 451 -20.95 21.03 -53.05
CA SER A 451 -21.28 21.41 -54.44
C SER A 451 -21.85 20.23 -55.22
N GLY A 452 -22.82 20.48 -56.07
CA GLY A 452 -23.46 19.47 -56.91
C GLY A 452 -24.96 19.63 -56.95
N ASN A 453 -25.59 18.70 -57.69
CA ASN A 453 -27.03 18.69 -57.87
C ASN A 453 -27.61 17.47 -57.16
N VAL A 454 -28.74 17.67 -56.48
CA VAL A 454 -29.49 16.59 -55.85
C VAL A 454 -30.87 16.57 -56.49
N ALA A 455 -31.13 15.57 -57.34
CA ALA A 455 -32.42 15.39 -57.98
C ALA A 455 -33.39 14.63 -57.08
N ALA A 456 -34.55 15.23 -56.78
CA ALA A 456 -35.67 14.55 -56.16
C ALA A 456 -36.55 13.92 -57.25
N LEU A 457 -36.76 12.60 -57.18
CA LEU A 457 -37.65 11.85 -58.07
C LEU A 457 -38.98 11.57 -57.37
N VAL A 458 -40.07 11.78 -58.09
CA VAL A 458 -41.44 11.49 -57.66
C VAL A 458 -41.99 10.42 -58.61
N THR A 459 -42.41 9.25 -58.08
CA THR A 459 -43.00 8.15 -58.88
C THR A 459 -44.42 7.81 -58.43
N GLY A 460 -45.27 7.35 -59.37
CA GLY A 460 -46.62 6.85 -59.07
C GLY A 460 -47.76 7.88 -59.06
N LEU A 461 -47.78 8.85 -59.99
CA LEU A 461 -48.82 9.90 -60.05
C LEU A 461 -50.11 9.46 -60.78
N GLU A 462 -50.46 8.17 -60.77
CA GLU A 462 -51.47 7.59 -61.67
C GLU A 462 -52.94 7.87 -61.25
N SER A 463 -53.26 8.25 -60.01
CA SER A 463 -54.67 8.37 -59.56
C SER A 463 -55.27 9.79 -59.67
N ASN A 464 -56.50 9.90 -60.20
CA ASN A 464 -57.36 11.10 -60.19
C ASN A 464 -57.94 11.45 -58.79
N VAL A 465 -57.25 11.02 -57.73
CA VAL A 465 -57.55 11.27 -56.32
C VAL A 465 -56.23 11.75 -55.71
N PRO A 466 -56.20 12.74 -54.78
CA PRO A 466 -54.96 13.15 -54.12
C PRO A 466 -54.23 11.89 -53.66
N VAL A 467 -53.07 11.65 -54.23
CA VAL A 467 -52.30 10.42 -54.08
C VAL A 467 -52.00 10.25 -52.60
N ARG A 468 -52.75 9.37 -51.93
CA ARG A 468 -52.65 9.14 -50.47
C ARG A 468 -51.43 8.29 -50.09
N LYS A 469 -50.61 7.90 -51.06
CA LYS A 469 -49.36 7.16 -50.88
C LYS A 469 -48.52 7.26 -52.14
N LEU A 470 -47.46 8.07 -52.07
CA LEU A 470 -46.39 8.06 -53.07
C LEU A 470 -45.48 6.87 -52.75
N THR A 471 -45.67 5.74 -53.42
CA THR A 471 -44.81 4.57 -53.27
C THR A 471 -43.55 4.75 -54.11
N GLY A 472 -42.58 5.47 -53.56
CA GLY A 472 -41.19 5.48 -54.04
C GLY A 472 -40.71 6.84 -54.55
N SER A 473 -40.05 7.61 -53.69
CA SER A 473 -39.11 8.65 -54.14
C SER A 473 -37.70 8.07 -54.12
N THR A 474 -37.13 7.76 -55.29
CA THR A 474 -35.72 7.38 -55.43
C THR A 474 -34.91 8.59 -55.85
N VAL A 475 -34.16 9.21 -54.93
CA VAL A 475 -33.18 10.25 -55.29
C VAL A 475 -32.15 9.62 -56.25
N VAL A 476 -32.02 10.16 -57.46
CA VAL A 476 -30.91 9.82 -58.37
C VAL A 476 -29.76 10.77 -58.04
N GLN A 477 -28.66 10.21 -57.55
CA GLN A 477 -27.63 10.94 -56.80
C GLN A 477 -26.43 11.32 -57.69
N ASP A 478 -26.21 12.63 -57.90
CA ASP A 478 -24.93 13.13 -58.40
C ASP A 478 -23.97 13.53 -57.26
N ASN A 479 -24.47 13.86 -56.05
CA ASN A 479 -23.64 14.07 -54.85
C ASN A 479 -24.28 13.51 -53.56
N LEU A 480 -23.76 12.36 -53.10
CA LEU A 480 -24.14 11.67 -51.86
C LEU A 480 -23.71 12.41 -50.57
N LEU A 481 -22.67 13.25 -50.62
CA LEU A 481 -22.08 13.84 -49.41
C LEU A 481 -23.00 14.86 -48.75
N VAL A 482 -23.68 15.70 -49.53
CA VAL A 482 -24.59 16.74 -49.01
C VAL A 482 -25.70 16.14 -48.15
N GLN A 483 -26.20 14.96 -48.52
CA GLN A 483 -27.25 14.25 -47.77
C GLN A 483 -26.79 13.74 -46.41
N SER A 484 -25.48 13.53 -46.25
CA SER A 484 -24.86 13.14 -44.98
C SER A 484 -24.45 14.33 -44.11
N THR A 485 -24.80 15.55 -44.51
CA THR A 485 -24.53 16.77 -43.72
C THR A 485 -25.78 17.23 -42.98
N ARG A 486 -25.58 18.08 -41.98
CA ARG A 486 -26.67 18.77 -41.26
C ARG A 486 -27.55 19.70 -42.11
N LEU A 487 -27.22 19.89 -43.39
CA LEU A 487 -28.08 20.63 -44.33
C LEU A 487 -29.32 19.82 -44.68
N PHE A 488 -29.27 18.50 -44.58
CA PHE A 488 -30.37 17.61 -44.95
C PHE A 488 -31.34 17.41 -43.77
N ASN A 489 -32.62 17.69 -43.97
CA ASN A 489 -33.65 17.61 -42.91
C ASN A 489 -34.28 16.22 -42.74
N GLY A 490 -33.88 15.22 -43.55
CA GLY A 490 -34.47 13.88 -43.52
C GLY A 490 -35.74 13.73 -44.36
N PHE A 491 -36.14 12.47 -44.56
CA PHE A 491 -37.43 12.11 -45.16
C PHE A 491 -38.46 11.99 -44.04
N SER A 492 -39.59 12.71 -44.13
CA SER A 492 -40.72 12.44 -43.24
C SER A 492 -41.47 11.20 -43.71
N ASP A 493 -41.54 10.15 -42.89
CA ASP A 493 -42.35 8.95 -43.15
C ASP A 493 -43.86 9.20 -43.01
N THR A 494 -44.26 10.38 -42.49
CA THR A 494 -45.66 10.81 -42.37
C THR A 494 -46.06 11.66 -43.55
N TRP A 495 -46.07 11.06 -44.74
CA TRP A 495 -46.83 11.56 -45.88
C TRP A 495 -48.32 11.26 -45.67
N GLU A 496 -48.93 11.82 -44.62
CA GLU A 496 -50.38 11.75 -44.41
C GLU A 496 -51.10 12.77 -45.30
N GLY A 497 -51.24 12.42 -46.59
CA GLY A 497 -52.47 12.62 -47.38
C GLY A 497 -53.03 14.02 -47.60
N THR A 498 -52.42 15.09 -47.12
CA THR A 498 -52.78 16.47 -47.44
C THR A 498 -51.51 17.27 -47.61
N ILE A 499 -51.33 17.89 -48.79
CA ILE A 499 -50.30 18.91 -49.03
C ILE A 499 -50.72 20.14 -48.21
N THR A 500 -50.50 20.07 -46.90
CA THR A 500 -50.54 21.22 -46.02
C THR A 500 -49.10 21.65 -45.79
N ALA A 501 -48.73 22.78 -46.42
CA ALA A 501 -47.54 23.59 -46.21
C ALA A 501 -46.18 23.04 -46.72
N TRP A 502 -45.63 23.74 -47.73
CA TRP A 502 -44.21 24.06 -47.94
C TRP A 502 -43.18 23.04 -47.39
N TYR A 503 -42.65 22.16 -48.25
CA TYR A 503 -41.65 21.16 -47.85
C TYR A 503 -40.28 21.43 -48.50
N SER A 504 -39.27 21.71 -47.67
CA SER A 504 -37.87 21.89 -48.08
C SER A 504 -36.99 20.73 -47.58
N LEU A 505 -36.36 19.99 -48.50
CA LEU A 505 -35.48 18.86 -48.19
C LEU A 505 -34.17 19.29 -47.51
N PHE A 506 -33.75 20.53 -47.74
CA PHE A 506 -32.53 21.10 -47.17
C PHE A 506 -32.82 22.39 -46.41
N THR A 507 -32.13 22.62 -45.29
CA THR A 507 -32.11 23.93 -44.63
C THR A 507 -30.76 24.58 -44.92
N VAL A 508 -30.78 25.65 -45.71
CA VAL A 508 -29.58 26.38 -46.10
C VAL A 508 -29.77 27.86 -45.81
N ASN A 509 -28.90 28.42 -44.97
CA ASN A 509 -28.84 29.85 -44.71
C ASN A 509 -27.38 30.24 -44.37
N GLU A 510 -27.14 31.54 -44.26
CA GLU A 510 -25.81 32.08 -43.96
C GLU A 510 -25.23 31.55 -42.64
N GLU A 511 -26.05 31.43 -41.60
CA GLU A 511 -25.62 31.00 -40.26
C GLU A 511 -25.12 29.55 -40.27
N ILE A 512 -25.85 28.63 -40.91
CA ILE A 512 -25.47 27.22 -40.99
C ILE A 512 -24.17 27.06 -41.78
N LEU A 513 -24.01 27.79 -42.89
CA LEU A 513 -22.77 27.75 -43.70
C LEU A 513 -21.58 28.26 -42.91
N ASN A 514 -21.72 29.39 -42.22
CA ASN A 514 -20.64 29.97 -41.41
C ASN A 514 -20.31 29.13 -40.18
N SER A 515 -21.30 28.49 -39.55
CA SER A 515 -21.06 27.54 -38.47
C SER A 515 -20.34 26.26 -38.96
N MET A 516 -20.58 25.81 -40.20
CA MET A 516 -19.81 24.70 -40.80
C MET A 516 -18.35 25.13 -41.03
N LEU A 517 -18.13 26.33 -41.55
CA LEU A 517 -16.79 26.92 -41.71
C LEU A 517 -16.05 27.06 -40.38
N ALA A 518 -16.75 27.49 -39.31
CA ALA A 518 -16.19 27.57 -37.98
C ALA A 518 -15.73 26.19 -37.47
N ASN A 519 -16.56 25.15 -37.63
CA ASN A 519 -16.21 23.79 -37.24
C ASN A 519 -14.99 23.28 -38.03
N ILE A 520 -14.94 23.50 -39.35
CA ILE A 520 -13.80 23.09 -40.18
C ILE A 520 -12.52 23.81 -39.73
N THR A 521 -12.63 25.10 -39.40
CA THR A 521 -11.49 25.90 -38.92
C THR A 521 -10.97 25.38 -37.58
N LEU A 522 -11.86 25.06 -36.64
CA LEU A 522 -11.49 24.44 -35.36
C LEU A 522 -10.87 23.05 -35.56
N SER A 523 -11.44 22.21 -36.45
CA SER A 523 -10.85 20.92 -36.82
C SER A 523 -9.43 21.09 -37.36
N ALA A 524 -9.17 22.14 -38.15
CA ALA A 524 -7.83 22.42 -38.68
C ALA A 524 -6.84 22.82 -37.57
N ILE A 525 -7.26 23.64 -36.60
CA ILE A 525 -6.45 23.97 -35.42
C ILE A 525 -6.11 22.70 -34.64
N ASN A 526 -7.13 21.91 -34.32
CA ASN A 526 -7.02 20.73 -33.47
C ASN A 526 -6.19 19.61 -34.14
N HIS A 527 -6.31 19.45 -35.45
CA HIS A 527 -5.63 18.41 -36.23
C HIS A 527 -4.18 18.76 -36.57
N PHE A 528 -3.93 19.97 -37.10
CA PHE A 528 -2.60 20.32 -37.62
C PHE A 528 -1.70 21.00 -36.60
N GLN A 529 -2.26 21.74 -35.64
CA GLN A 529 -1.52 22.43 -34.56
C GLN A 529 -0.30 23.24 -35.05
N LEU A 530 -0.41 23.87 -36.22
CA LEU A 530 0.72 24.49 -36.93
C LEU A 530 1.24 25.77 -36.28
N TRP A 531 0.35 26.51 -35.61
CA TRP A 531 0.61 27.84 -35.07
C TRP A 531 0.47 27.86 -33.55
N PRO A 532 1.53 27.50 -32.80
CA PRO A 532 1.52 27.67 -31.35
C PRO A 532 1.35 29.16 -31.04
N THR A 533 0.33 29.48 -30.24
CA THR A 533 -0.05 30.84 -29.87
C THR A 533 0.08 31.01 -28.37
N SER A 534 0.67 32.11 -27.92
CA SER A 534 0.78 32.41 -26.50
C SER A 534 -0.54 33.01 -26.00
N ALA A 535 -1.18 32.37 -25.01
CA ALA A 535 -2.43 32.83 -24.42
C ALA A 535 -2.39 32.75 -22.88
N ASN A 536 -3.20 33.59 -22.24
CA ASN A 536 -3.45 33.47 -20.80
C ASN A 536 -4.44 32.34 -20.58
N VAL A 537 -4.05 31.38 -19.74
CA VAL A 537 -4.83 30.19 -19.44
C VAL A 537 -5.37 30.28 -18.03
N THR A 538 -6.68 30.11 -17.88
CA THR A 538 -7.27 29.86 -16.56
C THR A 538 -7.18 28.37 -16.28
N ARG A 539 -6.44 27.99 -15.24
CA ARG A 539 -6.23 26.59 -14.86
C ARG A 539 -6.79 26.32 -13.47
N GLN A 540 -7.51 25.20 -13.34
CA GLN A 540 -7.99 24.69 -12.07
C GLN A 540 -7.11 23.54 -11.63
N ASP A 541 -6.32 23.76 -10.56
CA ASP A 541 -5.50 22.72 -9.95
C ASP A 541 -6.11 22.26 -8.63
N LEU A 542 -6.01 20.96 -8.39
CA LEU A 542 -6.31 20.37 -7.09
C LEU A 542 -5.11 20.58 -6.17
N ARG A 543 -5.32 21.27 -5.05
CA ARG A 543 -4.33 21.44 -3.99
C ARG A 543 -4.84 20.86 -2.69
N THR A 544 -3.95 20.33 -1.87
CA THR A 544 -4.27 19.79 -0.56
C THR A 544 -4.27 20.89 0.50
N GLN A 545 -5.34 20.96 1.30
CA GLN A 545 -5.48 21.89 2.43
C GLN A 545 -5.76 21.12 3.72
N TYR A 546 -5.24 21.62 4.84
CA TYR A 546 -5.56 21.13 6.18
C TYR A 546 -6.97 21.57 6.60
N VAL A 547 -7.73 20.64 7.16
CA VAL A 547 -9.06 20.89 7.72
C VAL A 547 -9.16 20.19 9.07
N TRP A 548 -9.49 20.96 10.10
CA TRP A 548 -9.79 20.46 11.44
C TRP A 548 -11.20 19.84 11.48
N SER A 549 -11.39 18.78 10.71
CA SER A 549 -12.70 18.21 10.37
C SER A 549 -13.41 17.55 11.54
N ARG A 550 -12.66 17.02 12.52
CA ARG A 550 -13.20 16.27 13.65
C ARG A 550 -12.65 16.80 14.98
N PRO A 551 -13.02 18.02 15.42
CA PRO A 551 -12.48 18.62 16.65
C PRO A 551 -12.82 17.79 17.90
N LEU A 552 -13.93 17.05 17.88
CA LEU A 552 -14.32 16.15 18.97
C LEU A 552 -13.31 15.03 19.21
N ASN A 553 -12.61 14.55 18.19
CA ASN A 553 -11.59 13.49 18.35
C ASN A 553 -10.37 13.98 19.15
N LEU A 554 -10.12 15.28 19.22
CA LEU A 554 -9.08 15.88 20.05
C LEU A 554 -9.63 16.30 21.42
N LEU A 555 -10.74 17.03 21.43
CA LEU A 555 -11.25 17.68 22.64
C LEU A 555 -11.86 16.68 23.63
N LEU A 556 -12.61 15.70 23.15
CA LEU A 556 -13.34 14.76 24.01
C LEU A 556 -12.38 13.86 24.82
N PRO A 557 -11.34 13.22 24.23
CA PRO A 557 -10.41 12.41 25.00
C PRO A 557 -9.63 13.19 26.06
N TYR A 558 -9.18 14.41 25.74
CA TYR A 558 -8.47 15.26 26.70
C TYR A 558 -9.38 15.75 27.81
N PHE A 559 -10.58 16.23 27.49
CA PHE A 559 -11.53 16.71 28.48
C PHE A 559 -11.94 15.60 29.45
N LEU A 560 -12.28 14.41 28.94
CA LEU A 560 -12.64 13.27 29.79
C LEU A 560 -11.46 12.79 30.63
N SER A 561 -10.27 12.63 30.04
CA SER A 561 -9.10 12.10 30.76
C SER A 561 -8.61 13.06 31.84
N LEU A 562 -8.50 14.36 31.54
CA LEU A 562 -8.08 15.37 32.52
C LEU A 562 -9.19 15.67 33.54
N GLY A 563 -10.45 15.71 33.08
CA GLY A 563 -11.61 15.96 33.94
C GLY A 563 -11.82 14.86 34.99
N VAL A 564 -11.61 13.60 34.62
CA VAL A 564 -11.66 12.46 35.56
C VAL A 564 -10.38 12.37 36.40
N ALA A 565 -9.21 12.70 35.85
CA ALA A 565 -7.96 12.64 36.60
C ALA A 565 -7.85 13.71 37.70
N LEU A 566 -8.43 14.89 37.52
CA LEU A 566 -8.38 15.99 38.49
C LEU A 566 -8.92 15.62 39.89
N PRO A 567 -10.15 15.11 40.06
CA PRO A 567 -10.67 14.71 41.37
C PRO A 567 -9.87 13.55 42.00
N LEU A 568 -9.36 12.63 41.18
CA LEU A 568 -8.53 11.51 41.65
C LEU A 568 -7.15 11.96 42.11
N ALA A 569 -6.54 12.93 41.41
CA ALA A 569 -5.31 13.58 41.83
C ALA A 569 -5.52 14.33 43.14
N ALA A 570 -6.62 15.07 43.29
CA ALA A 570 -6.97 15.75 44.53
C ALA A 570 -7.11 14.76 45.71
N LEU A 571 -7.73 13.59 45.48
CA LEU A 571 -7.81 12.50 46.46
C LEU A 571 -6.42 11.98 46.86
N GLY A 572 -5.53 11.79 45.88
CA GLY A 572 -4.13 11.39 46.13
C GLY A 572 -3.36 12.41 46.95
N TYR A 573 -3.51 13.71 46.63
CA TYR A 573 -2.88 14.80 47.39
C TYR A 573 -3.43 14.91 48.81
N TRP A 574 -4.75 14.78 48.97
CA TRP A 574 -5.38 14.73 50.29
C TRP A 574 -4.84 13.55 51.11
N SER A 575 -4.70 12.38 50.50
CA SER A 575 -4.16 11.18 51.15
C SER A 575 -2.70 11.39 51.58
N LEU A 576 -1.86 12.01 50.74
CA LEU A 576 -0.49 12.38 51.08
C LEU A 576 -0.44 13.28 52.32
N ARG A 577 -1.34 14.27 52.41
CA ARG A 577 -1.45 15.17 53.58
C ARG A 577 -1.85 14.42 54.85
N GLN A 578 -2.83 13.50 54.76
CA GLN A 578 -3.26 12.70 55.90
C GLN A 578 -2.20 11.69 56.36
N ASN A 579 -1.40 11.17 55.44
CA ASN A 579 -0.36 10.20 55.74
C ASN A 579 0.85 10.82 56.46
N GLY A 580 1.10 12.12 56.30
CA GLY A 580 2.20 12.87 56.94
C GLY A 580 3.62 12.52 56.44
N VAL A 581 3.76 11.40 55.73
CA VAL A 581 4.97 10.91 55.04
C VAL A 581 4.57 10.32 53.69
N PRO A 582 5.38 10.50 52.63
CA PRO A 582 5.08 9.95 51.31
C PRO A 582 5.18 8.42 51.31
N ALA A 583 4.19 7.78 50.70
CA ALA A 583 4.26 6.35 50.39
C ALA A 583 5.09 6.15 49.11
N THR A 584 6.00 5.17 49.12
CA THR A 584 6.74 4.76 47.93
C THR A 584 6.02 3.63 47.23
N ASP A 585 5.88 3.75 45.91
CA ASP A 585 5.38 2.66 45.09
C ASP A 585 6.39 1.50 45.18
N ASN A 586 5.88 0.29 45.40
CA ASN A 586 6.67 -0.92 45.63
C ASN A 586 7.49 -1.01 46.93
N GLY A 587 7.21 -0.17 47.92
CA GLY A 587 7.80 -0.25 49.25
C GLY A 587 7.18 -1.36 50.10
N PHE A 588 7.40 -2.63 49.74
CA PHE A 588 7.02 -3.74 50.62
C PHE A 588 7.63 -3.57 52.03
N LEU A 589 8.90 -3.16 52.08
CA LEU A 589 9.61 -2.86 53.32
C LEU A 589 8.91 -1.75 54.13
N GLN A 590 8.31 -0.75 53.47
CA GLN A 590 7.55 0.32 54.13
C GLN A 590 6.24 -0.22 54.72
N VAL A 591 5.55 -1.11 54.02
CA VAL A 591 4.36 -1.86 54.50
C VAL A 591 4.72 -2.71 55.71
N ALA A 592 5.80 -3.50 55.66
CA ALA A 592 6.28 -4.33 56.77
C ALA A 592 6.77 -3.53 57.98
N MET A 593 7.54 -2.45 57.76
CA MET A 593 8.09 -1.65 58.86
C MET A 593 7.03 -0.86 59.64
N THR A 594 5.87 -0.59 59.04
CA THR A 594 4.80 0.19 59.68
C THR A 594 3.60 -0.66 60.15
N THR A 595 3.69 -1.98 60.01
CA THR A 595 2.72 -2.98 60.52
C THR A 595 3.22 -3.75 61.75
N ARG A 596 4.43 -3.47 62.26
CA ARG A 596 5.04 -4.20 63.40
C ARG A 596 4.43 -3.85 64.77
N GLY A 597 3.97 -4.88 65.49
CA GLY A 597 3.50 -4.79 66.88
C GLY A 597 3.13 -6.09 67.61
N ASN A 598 3.52 -7.30 67.16
CA ASN A 598 3.16 -8.56 67.84
C ASN A 598 4.24 -9.66 67.70
N ASN A 599 4.77 -10.15 68.83
CA ASN A 599 5.89 -11.11 68.92
C ASN A 599 5.57 -12.51 68.37
N LYS A 600 4.31 -12.81 68.06
CA LYS A 600 3.86 -14.09 67.51
C LYS A 600 4.13 -14.22 66.00
N PHE A 601 4.18 -13.09 65.30
CA PHE A 601 4.40 -12.98 63.85
C PHE A 601 5.85 -13.35 63.45
N ASP A 602 6.83 -12.96 64.27
CA ASP A 602 8.24 -13.31 64.03
C ASP A 602 8.53 -14.81 64.26
N GLN A 603 7.73 -15.51 65.10
CA GLN A 603 7.87 -16.96 65.31
C GLN A 603 7.23 -17.81 64.21
N LEU A 604 6.13 -17.33 63.62
CA LEU A 604 5.43 -18.01 62.52
C LEU A 604 6.09 -17.75 61.15
N ALA A 605 6.96 -16.74 61.06
CA ALA A 605 7.79 -16.45 59.89
C ALA A 605 8.98 -17.42 59.70
N MET A 606 9.40 -18.16 60.72
CA MET A 606 10.47 -19.17 60.61
C MET A 606 10.01 -20.50 59.97
N GLY A 607 8.72 -20.69 59.71
CA GLY A 607 8.14 -21.96 59.22
C GLY A 607 7.87 -22.06 57.71
N GLY A 608 8.17 -21.03 56.91
CA GLY A 608 7.73 -20.92 55.50
C GLY A 608 8.83 -21.05 54.43
N CYS A 609 9.84 -21.89 54.61
CA CYS A 609 11.07 -21.89 53.79
C CYS A 609 10.99 -22.58 52.39
N LEU A 610 9.81 -22.99 51.89
CA LEU A 610 9.72 -23.86 50.68
C LEU A 610 8.72 -23.41 49.58
N GLY A 611 7.97 -22.32 49.77
CA GLY A 611 6.98 -21.84 48.78
C GLY A 611 5.71 -22.72 48.62
N GLY A 612 4.69 -22.16 47.95
CA GLY A 612 3.39 -22.78 47.65
C GLY A 612 2.21 -22.29 48.51
N ASN A 613 1.08 -21.91 47.89
CA ASN A 613 -0.12 -21.28 48.52
C ASN A 613 -0.74 -22.02 49.71
N HIS A 614 -0.38 -23.29 49.93
CA HIS A 614 -0.92 -24.15 50.99
C HIS A 614 0.03 -24.30 52.18
N ASN A 615 1.29 -23.87 52.04
CA ASN A 615 2.34 -23.96 53.06
C ASN A 615 2.63 -22.63 53.76
N GLU A 616 1.92 -21.56 53.40
CA GLU A 616 2.03 -20.28 54.08
C GLU A 616 1.23 -20.29 55.39
N SER A 617 1.92 -20.11 56.52
CA SER A 617 1.23 -19.66 57.73
C SER A 617 0.66 -18.26 57.44
N ALA A 618 -0.51 -17.93 57.98
CA ALA A 618 -1.28 -16.72 57.66
C ALA A 618 -0.53 -15.38 57.91
N GLU A 619 0.71 -15.46 58.38
CA GLU A 619 1.53 -14.38 58.92
C GLU A 619 2.74 -14.05 58.03
N LEU A 620 2.85 -14.60 56.81
CA LEU A 620 4.06 -14.39 55.98
C LEU A 620 3.83 -13.86 54.55
N LYS A 621 2.60 -13.52 54.14
CA LYS A 621 2.31 -13.06 52.77
C LYS A 621 2.78 -11.63 52.44
N THR A 622 3.79 -11.13 53.13
CA THR A 622 4.27 -9.76 53.00
C THR A 622 5.79 -9.79 53.19
N SER A 623 6.59 -9.54 52.13
CA SER A 623 8.05 -9.82 52.08
C SER A 623 8.87 -9.56 50.79
N SER A 624 8.51 -8.79 49.75
CA SER A 624 9.40 -8.61 48.56
C SER A 624 9.67 -7.17 48.14
N TYR A 625 10.95 -6.76 48.00
CA TYR A 625 11.35 -5.85 46.91
C TYR A 625 12.88 -5.81 46.65
N VAL A 626 13.31 -5.70 45.39
CA VAL A 626 13.96 -4.50 44.81
C VAL A 626 14.45 -4.74 43.37
N ASP A 627 14.04 -3.83 42.48
CA ASP A 627 14.67 -3.45 41.21
C ASP A 627 15.63 -2.26 41.41
N THR A 628 16.79 -2.30 40.75
CA THR A 628 17.89 -1.34 40.82
C THR A 628 17.77 -0.16 39.86
N ASN A 629 18.07 1.06 40.34
CA ASN A 629 18.99 2.02 39.69
C ASN A 629 19.05 3.37 40.43
N ASN A 630 20.18 3.68 41.07
CA ASN A 630 20.83 4.98 40.91
C ASN A 630 22.25 5.01 41.48
N THR A 631 23.12 5.62 40.67
CA THR A 631 24.54 5.87 40.83
C THR A 631 24.83 6.92 41.90
N THR A 632 25.69 6.58 42.87
CA THR A 632 26.62 7.53 43.51
C THR A 632 27.90 6.79 43.92
N LYS A 633 29.04 7.31 43.46
CA LYS A 633 30.40 6.85 43.79
C LYS A 633 30.67 6.94 45.29
N ASN A 634 31.06 5.82 45.90
CA ASN A 634 32.28 5.65 46.70
C ASN A 634 32.21 4.33 47.49
N GLY A 635 32.97 3.34 47.03
CA GLY A 635 33.00 1.98 47.53
C GLY A 635 33.30 1.06 46.35
N SER A 636 34.25 0.13 46.50
CA SER A 636 34.74 -0.78 45.46
C SER A 636 33.59 -1.35 44.60
N PRO A 637 33.49 -1.01 43.30
CA PRO A 637 32.30 -1.25 42.46
C PRO A 637 31.94 -2.72 42.24
N ILE A 638 32.87 -3.64 42.51
CA ILE A 638 32.78 -5.04 42.08
C ILE A 638 31.83 -5.86 42.98
N ALA A 639 31.61 -5.45 44.23
CA ALA A 639 30.83 -6.26 45.19
C ALA A 639 29.30 -6.08 45.08
N SER A 640 28.81 -4.90 44.72
CA SER A 640 27.36 -4.63 44.62
C SER A 640 26.74 -5.25 43.38
N ASP A 641 27.45 -5.21 42.25
CA ASP A 641 26.95 -5.75 40.97
C ASP A 641 26.98 -7.29 40.99
N ALA A 642 27.93 -7.89 41.73
CA ALA A 642 28.01 -9.32 41.95
C ALA A 642 26.84 -9.91 42.74
N ILE A 643 26.32 -9.18 43.72
CA ILE A 643 25.16 -9.61 44.52
C ILE A 643 23.89 -9.58 43.66
N LEU A 644 23.70 -8.52 42.86
CA LEU A 644 22.54 -8.38 41.98
C LEU A 644 22.48 -9.47 40.91
N VAL A 645 23.60 -9.71 40.21
CA VAL A 645 23.69 -10.75 39.17
C VAL A 645 23.37 -12.13 39.76
N ASN A 646 23.92 -12.45 40.95
CA ASN A 646 23.65 -13.73 41.60
C ASN A 646 22.20 -13.86 42.08
N HIS A 647 21.60 -12.81 42.64
CA HIS A 647 20.21 -12.84 43.08
C HIS A 647 19.24 -12.98 41.89
N LEU A 648 19.49 -12.25 40.80
CA LEU A 648 18.66 -12.35 39.60
C LEU A 648 18.81 -13.72 38.92
N ALA A 649 20.03 -14.25 38.88
CA ALA A 649 20.28 -15.60 38.38
C ALA A 649 19.54 -16.65 39.23
N GLN A 650 19.63 -16.55 40.56
CA GLN A 650 18.93 -17.46 41.46
C GLN A 650 17.41 -17.34 41.32
N TYR A 651 16.88 -16.13 41.15
CA TYR A 651 15.45 -15.93 40.88
C TYR A 651 14.98 -16.63 39.61
N PHE A 652 15.71 -16.54 38.49
CA PHE A 652 15.30 -17.26 37.27
C PHE A 652 15.36 -18.78 37.43
N ILE A 653 16.30 -19.28 38.24
CA ILE A 653 16.46 -20.72 38.53
C ILE A 653 15.35 -21.24 39.43
N ASP A 654 15.01 -20.50 40.49
CA ASP A 654 13.99 -20.89 41.48
C ASP A 654 12.57 -20.79 40.90
N TYR A 655 12.37 -19.92 39.90
CA TYR A 655 11.09 -19.70 39.23
C TYR A 655 11.17 -19.97 37.71
N PRO A 656 11.39 -21.24 37.31
CA PRO A 656 11.45 -21.61 35.90
C PRO A 656 10.07 -21.53 35.24
N LEU A 657 10.05 -21.28 33.93
CA LEU A 657 8.81 -21.23 33.15
C LEU A 657 8.26 -22.66 32.93
N GLN A 658 7.00 -22.88 33.29
CA GLN A 658 6.32 -24.18 33.23
C GLN A 658 4.98 -24.07 32.51
N GLN A 659 4.43 -25.18 32.01
CA GLN A 659 3.11 -25.20 31.39
C GLN A 659 2.04 -24.52 32.27
N PRO A 660 1.09 -23.77 31.68
CA PRO A 660 0.86 -23.58 30.24
C PRO A 660 1.76 -22.49 29.61
N TYR A 661 2.36 -22.79 28.47
CA TYR A 661 3.34 -21.92 27.82
C TYR A 661 2.74 -20.75 27.03
N LYS A 662 1.43 -20.78 26.73
CA LYS A 662 0.75 -19.79 25.87
C LYS A 662 1.00 -18.32 26.25
N GLY A 663 1.15 -18.02 27.54
CA GLY A 663 1.38 -16.65 28.04
C GLY A 663 2.84 -16.29 28.31
N GLN A 664 3.78 -17.21 28.05
CA GLN A 664 5.14 -17.12 28.60
C GLN A 664 6.22 -16.72 27.59
N PHE A 665 5.89 -16.67 26.30
CA PHE A 665 6.85 -16.35 25.22
C PHE A 665 7.52 -14.99 25.42
N GLY A 666 6.73 -13.97 25.79
CA GLY A 666 7.22 -12.62 26.05
C GLY A 666 8.10 -12.54 27.31
N GLU A 667 7.71 -13.24 28.38
CA GLU A 667 8.52 -13.30 29.61
C GLU A 667 9.86 -13.99 29.34
N LEU A 668 9.85 -15.14 28.65
CA LEU A 668 11.09 -15.81 28.24
C LEU A 668 11.96 -14.90 27.35
N GLY A 669 11.36 -14.14 26.43
CA GLY A 669 12.05 -13.14 25.61
C GLY A 669 12.78 -12.10 26.46
N GLN A 670 12.12 -11.55 27.48
CA GLN A 670 12.74 -10.59 28.41
C GLN A 670 13.86 -11.21 29.24
N ARG A 671 13.65 -12.41 29.79
CA ARG A 671 14.70 -13.14 30.53
C ARG A 671 15.91 -13.45 29.64
N SER A 672 15.67 -13.70 28.35
CA SER A 672 16.73 -13.95 27.36
C SER A 672 17.52 -12.68 27.03
N ARG A 673 16.89 -11.50 27.03
CA ARG A 673 17.60 -10.22 26.88
C ARG A 673 18.61 -10.02 28.01
N VAL A 674 18.26 -10.38 29.25
CA VAL A 674 19.19 -10.35 30.39
C VAL A 674 20.38 -11.30 30.15
N LEU A 675 20.10 -12.53 29.70
CA LEU A 675 21.15 -13.51 29.37
C LEU A 675 22.11 -12.99 28.29
N ARG A 676 21.56 -12.39 27.23
CA ARG A 676 22.33 -11.75 26.16
C ARG A 676 23.21 -10.62 26.70
N ASP A 677 22.65 -9.73 27.51
CA ASP A 677 23.37 -8.57 28.03
C ASP A 677 24.53 -9.03 28.95
N TRP A 678 24.34 -10.07 29.76
CA TRP A 678 25.41 -10.68 30.56
C TRP A 678 26.52 -11.28 29.71
N LEU A 679 26.17 -12.02 28.65
CA LEU A 679 27.15 -12.56 27.70
C LEU A 679 27.94 -11.45 27.00
N THR A 680 27.26 -10.41 26.52
CA THR A 680 27.90 -9.25 25.86
C THR A 680 28.85 -8.52 26.81
N LEU A 681 28.43 -8.29 28.06
CA LEU A 681 29.28 -7.66 29.08
C LEU A 681 30.48 -8.54 29.44
N ALA A 682 30.29 -9.87 29.52
CA ALA A 682 31.37 -10.81 29.78
C ALA A 682 32.41 -10.84 28.63
N ASP A 683 31.96 -10.77 27.39
CA ASP A 683 32.83 -10.74 26.20
C ASP A 683 33.62 -9.42 26.12
N GLN A 684 33.04 -8.30 26.55
CA GLN A 684 33.67 -6.97 26.56
C GLN A 684 34.56 -6.72 27.80
N SER A 685 34.36 -7.45 28.88
CA SER A 685 35.09 -7.24 30.13
C SER A 685 36.54 -7.72 30.04
N THR A 686 37.46 -6.84 30.44
CA THR A 686 38.89 -7.15 30.62
C THR A 686 39.22 -7.66 32.03
N GLU A 687 38.27 -7.56 32.97
CA GLU A 687 38.44 -8.00 34.36
C GLU A 687 37.97 -9.46 34.54
N SER A 688 38.88 -10.34 34.94
CA SER A 688 38.63 -11.78 35.07
C SER A 688 37.55 -12.13 36.09
N THR A 689 37.48 -11.42 37.22
CA THR A 689 36.49 -11.66 38.28
C THR A 689 35.07 -11.38 37.79
N SER A 690 34.85 -10.20 37.19
CA SER A 690 33.55 -9.78 36.65
C SER A 690 33.13 -10.64 35.45
N LYS A 691 34.09 -11.03 34.59
CA LYS A 691 33.86 -11.96 33.49
C LYS A 691 33.40 -13.33 33.97
N ASN A 692 34.11 -13.93 34.94
CA ASN A 692 33.76 -15.25 35.48
C ASN A 692 32.41 -15.25 36.20
N LEU A 693 32.09 -14.18 36.93
CA LEU A 693 30.78 -13.99 37.56
C LEU A 693 29.63 -14.03 36.54
N LEU A 694 29.74 -13.22 35.47
CA LEU A 694 28.71 -13.11 34.44
C LEU A 694 28.57 -14.41 33.64
N LEU A 695 29.67 -15.08 33.30
CA LEU A 695 29.65 -16.38 32.63
C LEU A 695 28.99 -17.45 33.51
N ASN A 696 29.34 -17.55 34.79
CA ASN A 696 28.71 -18.51 35.71
C ASN A 696 27.19 -18.25 35.87
N ALA A 697 26.78 -16.99 36.01
CA ALA A 697 25.37 -16.62 36.06
C ALA A 697 24.64 -17.00 34.76
N THR A 698 25.28 -16.76 33.61
CA THR A 698 24.77 -17.12 32.29
C THR A 698 24.57 -18.62 32.17
N GLU A 699 25.57 -19.44 32.54
CA GLU A 699 25.47 -20.90 32.46
C GLU A 699 24.27 -21.44 33.23
N ARG A 700 24.12 -21.03 34.49
CA ARG A 700 23.03 -21.50 35.35
C ARG A 700 21.65 -21.07 34.85
N VAL A 701 21.52 -19.80 34.42
CA VAL A 701 20.26 -19.26 33.93
C VAL A 701 19.89 -19.85 32.57
N ALA A 702 20.84 -19.97 31.64
CA ALA A 702 20.59 -20.51 30.32
C ALA A 702 20.00 -21.92 30.39
N VAL A 703 20.57 -22.81 31.22
CA VAL A 703 20.05 -24.18 31.40
C VAL A 703 18.66 -24.18 32.05
N SER A 704 18.39 -23.26 32.99
CA SER A 704 17.07 -23.14 33.61
C SER A 704 15.99 -22.68 32.62
N LEU A 705 16.31 -21.70 31.78
CA LEU A 705 15.39 -21.18 30.76
C LEU A 705 15.25 -22.10 29.55
N TYR A 706 16.34 -22.79 29.20
CA TYR A 706 16.49 -23.64 28.04
C TYR A 706 17.01 -25.02 28.44
N PRO A 707 16.15 -25.90 28.98
CA PRO A 707 16.57 -27.20 29.51
C PRO A 707 17.34 -28.07 28.51
N PHE A 708 17.08 -27.91 27.21
CA PHE A 708 17.78 -28.63 26.15
C PHE A 708 19.27 -28.26 26.01
N LEU A 709 19.73 -27.14 26.58
CA LEU A 709 21.15 -26.81 26.67
C LEU A 709 21.87 -27.66 27.74
N GLY A 710 21.11 -28.32 28.64
CA GLY A 710 21.65 -29.31 29.56
C GLY A 710 22.18 -30.54 28.81
N LYS A 711 23.26 -31.15 29.31
CA LYS A 711 23.95 -32.25 28.61
C LYS A 711 23.16 -33.58 28.60
N PRO A 712 23.31 -34.41 27.55
CA PRO A 712 22.78 -35.77 27.52
C PRO A 712 23.40 -36.64 28.63
N LYS A 713 22.60 -37.57 29.19
CA LYS A 713 22.95 -38.40 30.37
C LYS A 713 24.22 -39.27 30.27
N TRP A 714 24.89 -39.32 29.11
CA TRP A 714 25.95 -40.28 28.79
C TRP A 714 27.37 -39.67 28.61
N GLN A 715 27.53 -38.35 28.76
CA GLN A 715 28.83 -37.67 28.77
C GLN A 715 29.21 -37.17 30.18
N ASN A 716 30.49 -37.27 30.56
CA ASN A 716 30.98 -36.73 31.84
C ASN A 716 30.73 -35.21 31.90
N ALA A 717 29.95 -34.77 32.89
CA ALA A 717 29.48 -33.39 33.00
C ALA A 717 30.62 -32.38 33.17
N THR A 718 30.73 -31.43 32.24
CA THR A 718 31.41 -30.15 32.50
C THR A 718 30.38 -29.19 33.12
N GLN A 719 30.85 -28.19 33.87
CA GLN A 719 29.97 -27.23 34.56
C GLN A 719 29.47 -26.09 33.64
N GLU A 720 29.81 -26.09 32.34
CA GLU A 720 29.70 -24.92 31.44
C GLU A 720 29.14 -25.25 30.03
N PRO A 721 27.86 -25.68 29.92
CA PRO A 721 27.27 -26.09 28.65
C PRO A 721 27.15 -25.00 27.56
N VAL A 722 26.90 -23.74 27.93
CA VAL A 722 26.81 -22.63 26.96
C VAL A 722 28.19 -22.31 26.41
N SER A 723 29.22 -22.27 27.26
CA SER A 723 30.61 -22.09 26.89
C SER A 723 31.09 -23.21 25.97
N ASP A 724 30.79 -24.47 26.30
CA ASP A 724 31.12 -25.63 25.45
C ASP A 724 30.44 -25.54 24.08
N LEU A 725 29.16 -25.16 24.02
CA LEU A 725 28.44 -24.98 22.76
C LEU A 725 29.07 -23.86 21.92
N ARG A 726 29.40 -22.71 22.54
CA ARG A 726 30.09 -21.61 21.84
C ARG A 726 31.46 -22.03 21.33
N ALA A 727 32.20 -22.82 22.10
CA ALA A 727 33.51 -23.35 21.73
C ALA A 727 33.44 -24.40 20.63
N SER A 728 32.28 -25.04 20.41
CA SER A 728 32.07 -25.98 19.30
C SER A 728 31.97 -25.30 17.93
N PHE A 729 31.76 -23.99 17.89
CA PHE A 729 31.71 -23.23 16.64
C PHE A 729 33.11 -22.90 16.17
N GLU A 730 33.42 -23.23 14.92
CA GLU A 730 34.72 -22.94 14.33
C GLU A 730 34.81 -21.45 13.92
N PRO A 731 35.75 -20.67 14.47
CA PRO A 731 35.82 -19.24 14.21
C PRO A 731 36.01 -18.90 12.73
N GLY A 732 35.20 -17.97 12.21
CA GLY A 732 35.23 -17.50 10.83
C GLY A 732 34.62 -18.46 9.81
N SER A 733 34.15 -19.63 10.24
CA SER A 733 33.60 -20.66 9.35
C SER A 733 32.23 -20.28 8.78
N ALA A 734 31.94 -20.80 7.58
CA ALA A 734 30.65 -20.65 6.93
C ALA A 734 30.29 -21.95 6.20
N GLY A 735 29.05 -22.40 6.30
CA GLY A 735 28.62 -23.66 5.70
C GLY A 735 27.12 -23.78 5.53
N VAL A 736 26.73 -24.75 4.72
CA VAL A 736 25.33 -25.10 4.43
C VAL A 736 24.92 -26.24 5.34
N VAL A 737 23.82 -26.05 6.05
CA VAL A 737 23.29 -27.04 6.99
C VAL A 737 21.98 -27.57 6.42
N ILE A 738 21.93 -28.88 6.17
CA ILE A 738 20.75 -29.53 5.57
C ILE A 738 20.24 -30.60 6.55
N PRO A 739 19.15 -30.33 7.27
CA PRO A 739 18.47 -31.37 8.03
C PRO A 739 17.78 -32.35 7.07
N THR A 740 18.02 -33.65 7.24
CA THR A 740 17.40 -34.68 6.39
C THR A 740 17.20 -36.00 7.13
N SER A 741 16.35 -36.84 6.57
CA SER A 741 16.01 -38.20 7.03
C SER A 741 15.96 -39.15 5.84
N ASN A 742 15.75 -40.44 6.09
CA ASN A 742 15.49 -41.44 5.04
C ASN A 742 14.31 -41.03 4.14
N ASN A 743 13.29 -40.35 4.68
CA ASN A 743 12.10 -39.92 3.94
C ASN A 743 12.38 -38.73 2.99
N THR A 744 13.40 -37.92 3.28
CA THR A 744 13.77 -36.73 2.48
C THR A 744 15.10 -36.88 1.75
N LEU A 745 15.75 -38.05 1.88
CA LEU A 745 17.06 -38.37 1.29
C LEU A 745 17.13 -38.05 -0.19
N ARG A 746 16.09 -38.43 -0.94
CA ARG A 746 15.98 -38.18 -2.38
C ARG A 746 16.18 -36.70 -2.70
N PHE A 747 15.45 -35.84 -2.02
CA PHE A 747 15.51 -34.40 -2.27
C PHE A 747 16.84 -33.81 -1.81
N ALA A 748 17.35 -34.24 -0.65
CA ALA A 748 18.66 -33.82 -0.18
C ALA A 748 19.76 -34.15 -1.21
N ALA A 749 19.71 -35.34 -1.83
CA ALA A 749 20.62 -35.69 -2.91
C ALA A 749 20.47 -34.77 -4.12
N HIS A 750 19.24 -34.41 -4.52
CA HIS A 750 19.00 -33.46 -5.62
C HIS A 750 19.62 -32.09 -5.33
N LEU A 751 19.40 -31.56 -4.12
CA LEU A 751 19.95 -30.28 -3.68
C LEU A 751 21.48 -30.33 -3.67
N ILE A 752 22.07 -31.33 -3.01
CA ILE A 752 23.52 -31.49 -2.88
C ILE A 752 24.17 -31.67 -4.25
N GLY A 753 23.63 -32.56 -5.09
CA GLY A 753 24.11 -32.79 -6.45
C GLY A 753 24.05 -31.51 -7.28
N THR A 754 22.94 -30.77 -7.21
CA THR A 754 22.81 -29.48 -7.89
C THR A 754 23.87 -28.49 -7.41
N MET A 755 24.07 -28.38 -6.08
CA MET A 755 25.07 -27.49 -5.50
C MET A 755 26.50 -27.85 -5.92
N ARG A 756 26.85 -29.14 -5.96
CA ARG A 756 28.21 -29.60 -6.28
C ARG A 756 28.48 -29.63 -7.78
N SER A 757 27.61 -30.25 -8.57
CA SER A 757 27.89 -30.60 -9.97
C SER A 757 27.31 -29.60 -10.99
N VAL A 758 26.28 -28.83 -10.63
CA VAL A 758 25.68 -27.83 -11.52
C VAL A 758 26.15 -26.43 -11.17
N LEU A 759 26.12 -26.09 -9.88
CA LEU A 759 26.43 -24.75 -9.36
C LEU A 759 27.89 -24.60 -8.89
N ASN A 760 28.66 -25.68 -8.84
CA ASN A 760 30.08 -25.71 -8.46
C ASN A 760 30.38 -25.05 -7.11
N SER A 761 29.51 -25.28 -6.12
CA SER A 761 29.68 -24.80 -4.74
C SER A 761 30.86 -25.47 -4.06
N THR A 762 31.73 -24.68 -3.44
CA THR A 762 32.83 -25.16 -2.59
C THR A 762 32.54 -24.98 -1.10
N LEU A 763 31.36 -24.48 -0.72
CA LEU A 763 31.00 -24.36 0.69
C LEU A 763 30.95 -25.75 1.36
N PRO A 764 31.43 -25.90 2.60
CA PRO A 764 31.17 -27.08 3.41
C PRO A 764 29.67 -27.33 3.54
N ILE A 765 29.25 -28.60 3.45
CA ILE A 765 27.86 -29.02 3.63
C ILE A 765 27.83 -30.00 4.80
N GLN A 766 27.05 -29.68 5.83
CA GLN A 766 26.82 -30.54 6.98
C GLN A 766 25.37 -31.03 6.97
N ILE A 767 25.22 -32.33 6.88
CA ILE A 767 23.97 -33.07 6.94
C ILE A 767 23.65 -33.35 8.40
N VAL A 768 22.46 -32.93 8.84
CA VAL A 768 22.03 -33.09 10.23
C VAL A 768 20.83 -34.02 10.29
N TYR A 769 20.85 -34.99 11.20
CA TYR A 769 19.82 -36.02 11.37
C TYR A 769 19.71 -36.39 12.86
N ALA A 770 18.63 -37.05 13.26
CA ALA A 770 18.38 -37.45 14.65
C ALA A 770 18.48 -38.97 14.86
N GLY A 771 19.71 -39.47 14.98
CA GLY A 771 20.01 -40.88 15.18
C GLY A 771 19.85 -41.75 13.92
N ASP A 772 20.34 -42.99 13.99
CA ASP A 772 20.41 -43.92 12.85
C ASP A 772 19.03 -44.34 12.31
N GLU A 773 17.99 -44.26 13.13
CA GLU A 773 16.60 -44.53 12.74
C GLU A 773 15.99 -43.39 11.90
N ASP A 774 16.51 -42.16 12.03
CA ASP A 774 16.11 -41.01 11.21
C ASP A 774 16.87 -41.01 9.88
N LEU A 775 18.19 -41.24 9.91
CA LEU A 775 19.03 -41.37 8.72
C LEU A 775 20.03 -42.53 8.88
N SER A 776 19.83 -43.61 8.12
CA SER A 776 20.58 -44.86 8.32
C SER A 776 22.06 -44.73 7.93
N PRO A 777 22.97 -45.56 8.50
CA PRO A 777 24.36 -45.64 8.02
C PRO A 777 24.48 -45.86 6.51
N ASP A 778 23.64 -46.73 5.95
CA ASP A 778 23.63 -47.03 4.52
C ASP A 778 23.16 -45.84 3.69
N ASP A 779 22.15 -45.10 4.15
CA ASP A 779 21.67 -43.89 3.48
C ASP A 779 22.68 -42.74 3.55
N ARG A 780 23.43 -42.62 4.66
CA ARG A 780 24.57 -41.68 4.75
C ARG A 780 25.66 -42.04 3.75
N ALA A 781 26.01 -43.32 3.63
CA ALA A 781 26.99 -43.80 2.66
C ALA A 781 26.52 -43.55 1.21
N ARG A 782 25.23 -43.83 0.92
CA ARG A 782 24.59 -43.52 -0.37
C ARG A 782 24.61 -42.02 -0.67
N LEU A 783 24.30 -41.16 0.30
CA LEU A 783 24.32 -39.72 0.10
C LEU A 783 25.73 -39.20 -0.15
N ALA A 784 26.72 -39.71 0.60
CA ALA A 784 28.12 -39.36 0.41
C ALA A 784 28.65 -39.74 -0.97
N SER A 785 28.20 -40.87 -1.55
CA SER A 785 28.60 -41.29 -2.90
C SER A 785 27.96 -40.47 -4.03
N THR A 786 26.99 -39.59 -3.74
CA THR A 786 26.44 -38.66 -4.75
C THR A 786 27.34 -37.46 -5.05
N VAL A 787 28.43 -37.28 -4.31
CA VAL A 787 29.31 -36.11 -4.40
C VAL A 787 30.67 -36.49 -4.98
N ASP A 788 30.87 -36.19 -6.27
CA ASP A 788 32.12 -36.46 -6.99
C ASP A 788 33.15 -35.32 -6.91
N SER A 789 32.76 -34.13 -6.45
CA SER A 789 33.61 -32.93 -6.43
C SER A 789 33.29 -32.00 -5.26
N GLY A 790 34.29 -31.22 -4.83
CA GLY A 790 34.21 -30.31 -3.68
C GLY A 790 34.52 -30.99 -2.34
N PRO A 791 34.35 -30.28 -1.21
CA PRO A 791 34.53 -30.87 0.12
C PRO A 791 33.57 -32.04 0.38
N PRO A 792 34.03 -33.10 1.08
CA PRO A 792 33.17 -34.21 1.46
C PRO A 792 32.00 -33.73 2.33
N LEU A 793 30.89 -34.48 2.30
CA LEU A 793 29.75 -34.23 3.17
C LEU A 793 30.14 -34.56 4.62
N GLU A 794 29.73 -33.69 5.54
CA GLU A 794 29.85 -33.92 6.97
C GLU A 794 28.51 -34.37 7.53
N PHE A 795 28.53 -35.32 8.46
CA PHE A 795 27.32 -35.88 9.06
C PHE A 795 27.34 -35.59 10.56
N LEU A 796 26.32 -34.89 11.04
CA LEU A 796 26.11 -34.58 12.45
C LEU A 796 24.84 -35.28 12.93
N ASP A 797 25.00 -36.27 13.81
CA ASP A 797 23.88 -36.76 14.60
C ASP A 797 23.57 -35.73 15.68
N ILE A 798 22.44 -35.05 15.56
CA ILE A 798 22.06 -33.97 16.47
C ILE A 798 21.80 -34.47 17.90
N LEU A 799 21.55 -35.77 18.06
CA LEU A 799 21.35 -36.41 19.38
C LEU A 799 22.67 -36.52 20.17
N THR A 800 23.81 -36.32 19.52
CA THR A 800 25.11 -36.18 20.19
C THR A 800 25.30 -34.81 20.83
N VAL A 801 24.51 -33.81 20.41
CA VAL A 801 24.56 -32.42 20.88
C VAL A 801 23.45 -32.14 21.89
N PHE A 802 22.23 -32.59 21.61
CA PHE A 802 21.05 -32.32 22.44
C PHE A 802 20.36 -33.61 22.91
N ASP A 803 19.89 -33.62 24.16
CA ASP A 803 19.12 -34.74 24.72
C ASP A 803 17.70 -34.78 24.12
N ASP A 804 17.36 -35.89 23.46
CA ASP A 804 16.08 -36.01 22.77
C ASP A 804 14.89 -36.30 23.68
N SER A 805 15.12 -36.62 24.96
CA SER A 805 14.05 -37.04 25.90
C SER A 805 12.93 -36.00 26.07
N THR A 806 13.24 -34.72 25.88
CA THR A 806 12.25 -33.63 25.92
C THR A 806 12.03 -32.96 24.56
N LEU A 807 12.85 -33.29 23.56
CA LEU A 807 12.82 -32.64 22.25
C LEU A 807 12.06 -33.48 21.21
N HIS A 808 12.14 -34.81 21.26
CA HIS A 808 11.53 -35.72 20.29
C HIS A 808 11.79 -35.29 18.83
N LEU A 809 13.04 -34.99 18.48
CA LEU A 809 13.48 -34.52 17.16
C LEU A 809 13.33 -35.59 16.10
N GLN A 810 13.59 -36.86 16.44
CA GLN A 810 13.44 -38.00 15.53
C GLN A 810 12.03 -38.11 14.92
N THR A 811 11.00 -37.69 15.68
CA THR A 811 9.59 -37.66 15.22
C THR A 811 9.05 -36.23 15.12
N GLY A 812 9.94 -35.23 15.22
CA GLY A 812 9.62 -33.82 15.35
C GLY A 812 9.34 -33.11 14.02
N GLY A 813 9.64 -33.75 12.89
CA GLY A 813 9.48 -33.17 11.56
C GLY A 813 10.32 -31.90 11.42
N TRP A 814 9.66 -30.75 11.26
CA TRP A 814 10.32 -29.46 11.07
C TRP A 814 11.15 -28.97 12.27
N ALA A 815 10.89 -29.50 13.48
CA ALA A 815 11.53 -29.03 14.71
C ALA A 815 13.06 -29.12 14.66
N ILE A 816 13.62 -30.13 13.98
CA ILE A 816 15.06 -30.38 13.89
C ILE A 816 15.82 -29.21 13.26
N LYS A 817 15.18 -28.39 12.42
CA LYS A 817 15.78 -27.25 11.70
C LYS A 817 16.49 -26.26 12.63
N ALA A 818 15.80 -25.83 13.70
CA ALA A 818 16.34 -24.88 14.66
C ALA A 818 17.56 -25.46 15.40
N PHE A 819 17.47 -26.73 15.81
CA PHE A 819 18.55 -27.44 16.50
C PHE A 819 19.72 -27.73 15.56
N ALA A 820 19.48 -28.02 14.29
CA ALA A 820 20.51 -28.20 13.27
C ALA A 820 21.31 -26.91 13.06
N ALA A 821 20.63 -25.77 12.97
CA ALA A 821 21.31 -24.48 12.91
C ALA A 821 22.14 -24.24 14.18
N LEU A 822 21.58 -24.47 15.36
CA LEU A 822 22.28 -24.25 16.63
C LEU A 822 23.49 -25.17 16.83
N GLY A 823 23.32 -26.47 16.64
CA GLY A 823 24.31 -27.51 16.91
C GLY A 823 25.37 -27.69 15.82
N SER A 824 25.18 -27.10 14.63
CA SER A 824 26.20 -27.15 13.58
C SER A 824 27.50 -26.45 13.99
N ARG A 825 28.64 -26.89 13.43
CA ARG A 825 29.95 -26.32 13.76
C ARG A 825 30.21 -24.93 13.17
N PHE A 826 29.36 -24.44 12.27
CA PHE A 826 29.62 -23.19 11.55
C PHE A 826 29.19 -21.97 12.37
N GLU A 827 29.98 -20.89 12.36
CA GLU A 827 29.50 -19.60 12.88
C GLU A 827 28.44 -19.00 11.94
N ARG A 828 28.71 -19.00 10.63
CA ARG A 828 27.79 -18.50 9.60
C ARG A 828 27.06 -19.66 8.94
N VAL A 829 25.77 -19.76 9.22
CA VAL A 829 24.94 -20.90 8.81
C VAL A 829 24.01 -20.49 7.68
N ILE A 830 24.00 -21.27 6.61
CA ILE A 830 22.93 -21.29 5.60
C ILE A 830 22.13 -22.56 5.82
N LEU A 831 21.03 -22.45 6.57
CA LEU A 831 20.12 -23.57 6.77
C LEU A 831 19.22 -23.69 5.54
N ALA A 832 19.17 -24.87 4.93
CA ALA A 832 18.35 -25.12 3.74
C ALA A 832 17.52 -26.39 3.89
N ASP A 833 16.26 -26.35 3.45
CA ASP A 833 15.43 -27.55 3.34
C ASP A 833 16.00 -28.53 2.32
N ALA A 834 15.80 -29.82 2.58
CA ALA A 834 16.24 -30.88 1.68
C ALA A 834 15.67 -30.75 0.25
N ASP A 835 14.52 -30.09 0.08
CA ASP A 835 13.83 -29.89 -1.19
C ASP A 835 13.86 -28.43 -1.69
N ALA A 836 14.82 -27.64 -1.21
CA ALA A 836 15.14 -26.35 -1.81
C ALA A 836 15.83 -26.53 -3.17
N VAL A 837 15.56 -25.63 -4.11
CA VAL A 837 16.18 -25.61 -5.43
C VAL A 837 16.76 -24.22 -5.72
N PHE A 838 18.04 -24.16 -6.05
CA PHE A 838 18.73 -22.91 -6.38
C PHE A 838 18.85 -22.70 -7.89
N SER A 839 18.43 -21.54 -8.38
CA SER A 839 18.63 -21.12 -9.78
C SER A 839 20.00 -20.45 -9.99
N ASN A 840 20.62 -19.89 -8.94
CA ASN A 840 21.90 -19.19 -9.07
C ASN A 840 22.72 -19.09 -7.75
N LEU A 841 23.72 -19.96 -7.56
CA LEU A 841 24.59 -19.91 -6.37
C LEU A 841 25.78 -18.93 -6.49
N ARG A 842 26.29 -18.68 -7.71
CA ARG A 842 27.51 -17.89 -7.94
C ARG A 842 27.36 -16.42 -7.56
N ARG A 843 26.11 -15.92 -7.57
CA ARG A 843 25.72 -14.60 -7.05
C ARG A 843 25.14 -14.66 -5.64
N SER A 844 24.64 -15.82 -5.21
CA SER A 844 24.22 -16.05 -3.84
C SER A 844 25.36 -15.86 -2.85
N CYS A 845 26.59 -16.32 -3.11
CA CYS A 845 27.71 -16.03 -2.19
C CYS A 845 28.02 -14.53 -2.08
N SER A 846 27.89 -13.72 -3.15
CA SER A 846 28.09 -12.27 -3.08
C SER A 846 26.92 -11.53 -2.42
N THR A 847 25.69 -11.97 -2.67
CA THR A 847 24.47 -11.42 -2.03
C THR A 847 24.38 -11.85 -0.57
N MET A 848 24.76 -13.09 -0.24
CA MET A 848 24.90 -13.61 1.12
C MET A 848 26.07 -12.96 1.85
N LYS A 849 27.20 -12.69 1.17
CA LYS A 849 28.26 -11.83 1.72
C LYS A 849 27.76 -10.41 1.97
N HIS A 850 26.89 -9.86 1.11
CA HIS A 850 26.18 -8.60 1.36
C HIS A 850 25.21 -8.69 2.56
N LEU A 851 24.48 -9.80 2.74
CA LEU A 851 23.64 -10.06 3.91
C LEU A 851 24.46 -10.18 5.21
N TYR A 852 25.72 -10.63 5.12
CA TYR A 852 26.67 -10.64 6.25
C TYR A 852 27.42 -9.31 6.45
N GLU A 853 27.65 -8.51 5.40
CA GLU A 853 28.40 -7.24 5.43
C GLU A 853 27.51 -6.00 5.69
N LEU A 854 26.17 -6.12 5.61
CA LEU A 854 25.22 -5.06 5.95
C LEU A 854 24.92 -5.03 7.46
N GLY A 855 25.84 -4.45 8.23
CA GLY A 855 25.48 -3.72 9.44
C GLY A 855 25.97 -2.27 9.32
N PRO A 856 25.26 -1.23 9.77
CA PRO A 856 23.83 -1.04 9.97
C PRO A 856 23.30 0.05 9.00
N TYR A 857 22.48 -0.30 8.01
CA TYR A 857 21.48 0.66 7.53
C TYR A 857 20.21 0.40 8.33
N CYS A 858 20.07 1.15 9.43
CA CYS A 858 18.87 1.16 10.24
C CYS A 858 17.66 1.54 9.36
N SER A 859 16.89 0.56 8.91
CA SER A 859 15.45 0.70 9.06
C SER A 859 15.14 0.21 10.47
N THR A 860 14.84 1.17 11.33
CA THR A 860 14.27 0.93 12.65
C THR A 860 13.11 -0.06 12.52
N THR A 861 13.00 -0.97 13.48
CA THR A 861 11.82 -1.76 13.79
C THR A 861 10.58 -0.87 13.86
N ASP A 862 9.98 -0.63 12.70
CA ASP A 862 8.75 0.12 12.55
C ASP A 862 7.61 -0.90 12.53
N SER A 863 7.01 -1.11 13.71
CA SER A 863 5.64 -1.59 13.86
C SER A 863 5.22 -2.73 12.91
N SER A 864 6.02 -3.81 12.87
CA SER A 864 5.85 -4.95 11.95
C SER A 864 4.50 -5.66 12.03
N GLY A 865 3.76 -5.53 13.15
CA GLY A 865 2.42 -6.10 13.29
C GLY A 865 1.34 -5.50 12.37
N ASN A 866 1.47 -4.23 11.95
CA ASN A 866 0.49 -3.57 11.06
C ASN A 866 0.87 -3.59 9.58
N LYS A 867 2.08 -4.05 9.24
CA LYS A 867 2.56 -4.21 7.85
C LYS A 867 2.60 -5.66 7.41
N SER A 868 2.71 -6.59 8.36
CA SER A 868 2.76 -8.01 8.11
C SER A 868 1.41 -8.49 7.59
N LEU A 869 1.42 -9.00 6.37
CA LEU A 869 0.23 -9.55 5.73
C LEU A 869 -0.30 -10.77 6.46
N VAL A 870 0.49 -11.49 7.27
CA VAL A 870 0.02 -12.58 8.15
C VAL A 870 -0.90 -12.04 9.27
N TRP A 871 -0.64 -10.82 9.75
CA TRP A 871 -1.41 -10.20 10.83
C TRP A 871 -2.55 -9.31 10.32
N THR A 872 -2.41 -8.73 9.14
CA THR A 872 -3.41 -7.83 8.54
C THR A 872 -4.33 -8.50 7.53
N GLU A 873 -3.88 -9.59 6.90
CA GLU A 873 -4.58 -10.33 5.87
C GLU A 873 -4.46 -11.85 6.17
N ASP A 874 -5.29 -12.72 5.60
CA ASP A 874 -5.11 -14.18 5.77
C ASP A 874 -3.98 -14.69 4.84
N TYR A 875 -2.79 -14.09 4.94
CA TYR A 875 -1.64 -14.33 4.05
C TYR A 875 -0.65 -15.30 4.68
N ALA A 876 -0.24 -16.36 3.96
CA ALA A 876 0.60 -17.43 4.53
C ALA A 876 2.03 -17.42 4.00
N GLU A 877 2.26 -16.70 2.90
CA GLU A 877 3.47 -16.67 2.08
C GLU A 877 4.40 -15.49 2.43
N GLU A 878 4.25 -14.90 3.62
CA GLU A 878 5.07 -13.77 4.07
C GLU A 878 6.51 -14.17 4.42
N GLY A 879 6.69 -15.34 5.03
CA GLY A 879 8.00 -15.90 5.38
C GLY A 879 8.04 -17.40 5.13
N ASP A 880 9.15 -17.87 4.57
CA ASP A 880 9.44 -19.28 4.28
C ASP A 880 10.73 -19.68 5.00
N SER A 881 10.69 -20.72 5.85
CA SER A 881 11.86 -21.25 6.55
C SER A 881 12.61 -22.32 5.76
N GLY A 882 12.34 -22.46 4.45
CA GLY A 882 13.11 -23.31 3.55
C GLY A 882 14.54 -22.84 3.31
N LEU A 883 14.83 -21.57 3.61
CA LEU A 883 16.19 -21.03 3.65
C LEU A 883 16.31 -19.99 4.77
N VAL A 884 17.25 -20.19 5.70
CA VAL A 884 17.55 -19.22 6.77
C VAL A 884 19.05 -18.97 6.82
N VAL A 885 19.44 -17.70 6.89
CA VAL A 885 20.84 -17.27 6.97
C VAL A 885 21.07 -16.55 8.30
N LEU A 886 22.06 -17.00 9.07
CA LEU A 886 22.34 -16.43 10.40
C LEU A 886 23.83 -16.52 10.77
N ASP A 887 24.26 -15.62 11.65
CA ASP A 887 25.63 -15.58 12.20
C ASP A 887 25.60 -15.81 13.72
N LYS A 888 25.91 -17.04 14.14
CA LYS A 888 25.95 -17.46 15.55
C LYS A 888 27.12 -16.88 16.34
N SER A 889 28.11 -16.28 15.67
CA SER A 889 29.20 -15.57 16.38
C SER A 889 28.66 -14.32 17.11
N ARG A 890 27.52 -13.80 16.66
CA ARG A 890 26.83 -12.69 17.31
C ARG A 890 26.03 -13.18 18.51
N THR A 891 26.31 -12.62 19.68
CA THR A 891 25.65 -12.97 20.95
C THR A 891 24.13 -12.80 20.91
N ASP A 892 23.63 -11.76 20.24
CA ASP A 892 22.19 -11.52 20.10
C ASP A 892 21.49 -12.60 19.26
N ILE A 893 22.11 -13.01 18.14
CA ILE A 893 21.61 -14.10 17.28
C ILE A 893 21.67 -15.44 18.01
N LEU A 894 22.77 -15.73 18.72
CA LEU A 894 22.91 -16.98 19.47
C LEU A 894 21.79 -17.14 20.52
N VAL A 895 21.54 -16.09 21.32
CA VAL A 895 20.49 -16.12 22.33
C VAL A 895 19.09 -16.16 21.70
N ALA A 896 18.90 -15.51 20.55
CA ALA A 896 17.67 -15.66 19.78
C ALA A 896 17.46 -17.11 19.33
N LEU A 897 18.51 -17.81 18.86
CA LEU A 897 18.43 -19.23 18.51
C LEU A 897 18.03 -20.11 19.69
N PHE A 898 18.42 -19.79 20.92
CA PHE A 898 17.93 -20.52 22.09
C PHE A 898 16.41 -20.41 22.21
N HIS A 899 15.87 -19.20 22.02
CA HIS A 899 14.42 -18.97 22.04
C HIS A 899 13.72 -19.69 20.88
N ILE A 900 14.28 -19.63 19.67
CA ILE A 900 13.76 -20.35 18.48
C ILE A 900 13.73 -21.87 18.74
N CYS A 901 14.79 -22.44 19.30
CA CYS A 901 14.85 -23.85 19.68
C CYS A 901 13.82 -24.20 20.77
N TRP A 902 13.64 -23.33 21.76
CA TRP A 902 12.62 -23.52 22.80
C TRP A 902 11.21 -23.56 22.24
N GLN A 903 10.86 -22.66 21.32
CA GLN A 903 9.56 -22.68 20.63
C GLN A 903 9.33 -23.97 19.84
N ASN A 904 10.40 -24.62 19.40
CA ASN A 904 10.39 -25.91 18.70
C ASN A 904 10.65 -27.12 19.61
N SER A 905 10.74 -26.96 20.93
CA SER A 905 10.77 -28.09 21.87
C SER A 905 9.42 -28.82 21.91
N TYR A 906 9.38 -30.10 22.32
CA TYR A 906 8.19 -30.94 22.14
C TYR A 906 6.95 -30.37 22.83
N ASP A 907 7.08 -30.04 24.12
CA ASP A 907 5.97 -29.55 24.91
C ASP A 907 5.46 -28.21 24.39
N VAL A 908 6.36 -27.27 24.07
CA VAL A 908 5.98 -25.94 23.57
C VAL A 908 5.34 -26.03 22.19
N ARG A 909 5.92 -26.82 21.27
CA ARG A 909 5.38 -26.94 19.90
C ARG A 909 4.05 -27.68 19.84
N LYS A 910 3.84 -28.68 20.71
CA LYS A 910 2.58 -29.42 20.80
C LYS A 910 1.51 -28.65 21.57
N GLU A 911 1.87 -27.90 22.60
CA GLU A 911 0.92 -27.10 23.35
C GLU A 911 0.47 -25.87 22.55
N VAL A 912 1.42 -25.11 22.00
CA VAL A 912 1.20 -23.75 21.48
C VAL A 912 1.64 -23.61 20.02
N THR A 913 2.95 -23.72 19.73
CA THR A 913 3.54 -23.22 18.47
C THR A 913 2.83 -23.80 17.24
N TYR A 914 2.85 -25.12 17.05
CA TYR A 914 2.29 -25.75 15.83
C TYR A 914 0.76 -25.87 15.83
N LYS A 915 0.09 -25.41 16.90
CA LYS A 915 -1.37 -25.21 16.88
C LYS A 915 -1.75 -23.85 16.33
N MET A 916 -0.86 -22.87 16.45
CA MET A 916 -1.07 -21.50 15.99
C MET A 916 -0.40 -21.25 14.64
N THR A 917 0.72 -21.92 14.37
CA THR A 917 1.55 -21.74 13.19
C THR A 917 1.55 -22.99 12.32
N TYR A 918 1.88 -22.83 11.04
CA TYR A 918 2.10 -23.95 10.14
C TYR A 918 3.55 -24.41 10.20
N GLY A 919 3.94 -24.96 11.36
CA GLY A 919 5.29 -25.47 11.62
C GLY A 919 6.23 -24.44 12.23
N ASP A 920 7.51 -24.53 11.89
CA ASP A 920 8.60 -23.78 12.50
C ASP A 920 8.76 -22.35 11.96
N LYS A 921 8.14 -22.00 10.82
CA LYS A 921 8.46 -20.78 10.07
C LYS A 921 8.35 -19.49 10.88
N GLU A 922 7.28 -19.32 11.68
CA GLU A 922 7.13 -18.12 12.51
C GLU A 922 8.10 -18.07 13.71
N THR A 923 8.64 -19.22 14.13
CA THR A 923 9.51 -19.27 15.32
C THR A 923 10.78 -18.46 15.13
N TRP A 924 11.30 -18.39 13.90
CA TRP A 924 12.52 -17.67 13.54
C TRP A 924 12.41 -16.18 13.85
N TRP A 925 11.45 -15.49 13.25
CA TRP A 925 11.28 -14.05 13.47
C TRP A 925 10.73 -13.74 14.87
N LEU A 926 9.86 -14.60 15.44
CA LEU A 926 9.37 -14.43 16.80
C LEU A 926 10.50 -14.51 17.82
N GLY A 927 11.40 -15.48 17.67
CA GLY A 927 12.56 -15.62 18.57
C GLY A 927 13.48 -14.40 18.48
N LEU A 928 13.82 -13.96 17.27
CA LEU A 928 14.66 -12.78 17.02
C LEU A 928 14.03 -11.50 17.60
N GLU A 929 12.75 -11.25 17.34
CA GLU A 929 12.04 -10.06 17.83
C GLU A 929 11.89 -10.07 19.37
N LEU A 930 11.47 -11.20 19.95
CA LEU A 930 11.24 -11.31 21.40
C LEU A 930 12.54 -11.18 22.20
N THR A 931 13.66 -11.67 21.69
CA THR A 931 14.99 -11.47 22.32
C THR A 931 15.66 -10.16 21.91
N GLY A 932 15.04 -9.37 21.02
CA GLY A 932 15.55 -8.08 20.58
C GLY A 932 16.84 -8.17 19.75
N ALA A 933 17.00 -9.24 18.96
CA ALA A 933 18.07 -9.41 18.00
C ALA A 933 17.66 -8.84 16.64
N SER A 934 18.61 -8.25 15.90
CA SER A 934 18.31 -7.67 14.59
C SER A 934 18.10 -8.75 13.52
N TYR A 935 17.07 -8.60 12.70
CA TYR A 935 16.76 -9.50 11.59
C TYR A 935 16.14 -8.74 10.41
N GLU A 936 16.07 -9.38 9.25
CA GLU A 936 15.51 -8.81 8.02
C GLU A 936 14.75 -9.91 7.26
N PHE A 937 13.58 -9.56 6.69
CA PHE A 937 12.87 -10.39 5.73
C PHE A 937 13.33 -10.06 4.30
N SER A 938 13.11 -10.98 3.36
CA SER A 938 13.16 -10.65 1.93
C SER A 938 12.33 -9.40 1.64
N GLY A 939 12.82 -8.50 0.78
CA GLY A 939 12.10 -7.28 0.39
C GLY A 939 10.78 -7.56 -0.34
N HIS A 940 10.58 -8.81 -0.78
CA HIS A 940 9.35 -9.31 -1.39
C HIS A 940 8.80 -10.49 -0.60
N TYR A 941 7.47 -10.56 -0.49
CA TYR A 941 6.77 -11.75 -0.05
C TYR A 941 6.97 -12.91 -1.03
N GLY A 942 6.68 -14.15 -0.59
CA GLY A 942 6.83 -15.35 -1.39
C GLY A 942 6.13 -15.22 -2.75
N GLY A 943 6.90 -15.46 -3.81
CA GLY A 943 6.44 -15.48 -5.20
C GLY A 943 6.19 -16.89 -5.71
N ILE A 944 6.04 -17.03 -7.03
CA ILE A 944 5.83 -18.32 -7.68
C ILE A 944 6.78 -18.49 -8.88
N VAL A 945 7.25 -19.71 -9.10
CA VAL A 945 7.96 -20.14 -10.31
C VAL A 945 7.28 -21.39 -10.86
N GLY A 946 6.96 -21.40 -12.15
CA GLY A 946 6.16 -22.46 -12.75
C GLY A 946 5.90 -22.22 -14.24
N TRP A 947 4.69 -22.57 -14.67
CA TRP A 947 4.31 -22.52 -16.08
C TRP A 947 3.27 -21.43 -16.32
N ASP A 948 3.46 -20.71 -17.41
CA ASP A 948 2.52 -19.70 -17.87
C ASP A 948 1.20 -20.34 -18.30
N LYS A 949 0.11 -19.73 -17.85
CA LYS A 949 -1.27 -20.07 -18.22
C LYS A 949 -2.04 -18.79 -18.46
N VAL A 950 -3.08 -18.87 -19.28
CA VAL A 950 -3.97 -17.74 -19.53
C VAL A 950 -5.28 -17.94 -18.77
N ASP A 951 -5.72 -16.92 -18.04
CA ASP A 951 -7.01 -16.92 -17.34
C ASP A 951 -8.19 -16.75 -18.32
N SER A 952 -9.41 -16.91 -17.82
CA SER A 952 -10.63 -16.80 -18.64
C SER A 952 -10.88 -15.41 -19.24
N ARG A 953 -10.10 -14.40 -18.84
CA ARG A 953 -10.16 -13.02 -19.33
C ARG A 953 -8.97 -12.67 -20.22
N GLY A 954 -8.13 -13.65 -20.59
CA GLY A 954 -6.97 -13.44 -21.45
C GLY A 954 -5.72 -12.92 -20.74
N ARG A 955 -5.67 -12.92 -19.40
CA ARG A 955 -4.49 -12.45 -18.63
C ARG A 955 -3.56 -13.61 -18.29
N HIS A 956 -2.26 -13.36 -18.36
CA HIS A 956 -1.24 -14.34 -17.95
C HIS A 956 -1.25 -14.57 -16.44
N LYS A 957 -1.07 -15.83 -16.04
CA LYS A 957 -0.87 -16.29 -14.67
C LYS A 957 0.18 -17.38 -14.63
N VAL A 958 1.03 -17.39 -13.61
CA VAL A 958 2.03 -18.43 -13.41
C VAL A 958 1.48 -19.42 -12.38
N CYS A 959 1.49 -20.71 -12.70
CA CYS A 959 0.93 -21.75 -11.83
C CYS A 959 1.97 -22.81 -11.48
N SER A 960 1.98 -23.23 -10.21
CA SER A 960 2.97 -24.15 -9.66
C SER A 960 2.53 -24.76 -8.33
N PHE A 961 3.30 -25.75 -7.87
CA PHE A 961 3.24 -26.26 -6.50
C PHE A 961 4.23 -25.55 -5.56
N VAL A 962 5.18 -24.79 -6.10
CA VAL A 962 6.35 -24.30 -5.35
C VAL A 962 6.25 -22.82 -5.00
N ILE A 963 6.95 -22.40 -3.95
CA ILE A 963 7.08 -20.98 -3.54
C ILE A 963 8.48 -20.50 -3.92
N ALA A 964 8.56 -19.37 -4.62
CA ALA A 964 9.80 -18.80 -5.14
C ALA A 964 10.24 -17.56 -4.37
N HIS A 965 11.55 -17.35 -4.31
CA HIS A 965 12.18 -16.23 -3.62
C HIS A 965 13.26 -15.60 -4.51
N VAL A 966 13.42 -14.28 -4.38
CA VAL A 966 14.33 -13.47 -5.20
C VAL A 966 15.51 -12.94 -4.39
N ASP A 967 16.59 -12.56 -5.07
CA ASP A 967 17.72 -11.86 -4.48
C ASP A 967 17.42 -10.35 -4.31
N ALA A 968 18.31 -9.62 -3.64
CA ALA A 968 18.20 -8.16 -3.44
C ALA A 968 18.28 -7.32 -4.74
N LYS A 969 18.34 -7.96 -5.92
CA LYS A 969 18.28 -7.33 -7.25
C LYS A 969 17.07 -7.82 -8.04
N ASP A 970 16.07 -8.34 -7.34
CA ASP A 970 14.79 -8.82 -7.84
C ASP A 970 14.95 -9.90 -8.92
N ARG A 971 15.89 -10.83 -8.74
CA ARG A 971 16.06 -12.00 -9.61
C ARG A 971 15.80 -13.29 -8.87
N LEU A 972 15.22 -14.26 -9.55
CA LEU A 972 14.96 -15.60 -9.01
C LEU A 972 16.24 -16.20 -8.41
N LEU A 973 16.19 -16.51 -7.12
CA LEU A 973 17.33 -17.00 -6.34
C LEU A 973 17.18 -18.49 -6.03
N TRP A 974 16.04 -18.85 -5.45
CA TRP A 974 15.70 -20.21 -5.06
C TRP A 974 14.19 -20.39 -4.93
N TYR A 975 13.74 -21.63 -4.88
CA TYR A 975 12.35 -21.97 -4.55
C TYR A 975 12.27 -23.21 -3.69
N ASN A 976 11.22 -23.30 -2.86
CA ASN A 976 10.94 -24.44 -1.99
C ASN A 976 9.91 -25.35 -2.68
N GLY A 977 10.25 -26.62 -2.93
CA GLY A 977 9.29 -27.53 -3.56
C GLY A 977 9.80 -28.69 -4.38
N SER A 978 11.12 -28.95 -4.40
CA SER A 978 11.83 -29.95 -5.23
C SER A 978 11.81 -29.66 -6.75
N LEU A 979 12.66 -30.37 -7.49
CA LEU A 979 12.71 -30.33 -8.97
C LEU A 979 11.55 -31.07 -9.65
N LEU A 980 10.70 -31.76 -8.88
CA LEU A 980 9.52 -32.44 -9.42
C LEU A 980 8.44 -31.43 -9.79
N LYS A 981 7.67 -31.74 -10.83
CA LYS A 981 6.54 -30.92 -11.28
C LYS A 981 5.51 -30.70 -10.15
N ASN A 982 5.24 -31.75 -9.36
CA ASN A 982 4.42 -31.68 -8.16
C ASN A 982 4.71 -32.85 -7.22
N LYS A 983 5.54 -32.61 -6.18
CA LYS A 983 5.86 -33.62 -5.15
C LYS A 983 4.67 -34.02 -4.27
N GLY A 984 3.63 -33.20 -4.21
CA GLY A 984 2.43 -33.44 -3.41
C GLY A 984 1.47 -34.47 -4.02
N LYS A 985 1.62 -34.80 -5.30
CA LYS A 985 0.78 -35.80 -5.99
C LYS A 985 1.50 -37.12 -6.16
N SER A 986 0.92 -38.18 -5.59
CA SER A 986 1.44 -39.55 -5.71
C SER A 986 1.53 -40.05 -7.16
N SER A 987 0.70 -39.54 -8.07
CA SER A 987 0.77 -39.86 -9.50
C SER A 987 1.95 -39.20 -10.23
N MET A 988 2.59 -38.18 -9.62
CA MET A 988 3.63 -37.34 -10.24
C MET A 988 5.00 -37.52 -9.56
N VAL A 989 5.21 -38.61 -8.81
CA VAL A 989 6.42 -38.86 -8.01
C VAL A 989 7.71 -38.91 -8.85
N ASN A 990 7.61 -39.19 -10.15
CA ASN A 990 8.75 -39.22 -11.07
C ASN A 990 8.59 -38.25 -12.26
N GLU A 991 7.67 -37.28 -12.15
CA GLU A 991 7.46 -36.27 -13.18
C GLU A 991 8.34 -35.05 -12.92
N TYR A 992 9.26 -34.78 -13.84
CA TYR A 992 10.13 -33.61 -13.86
C TYR A 992 9.74 -32.69 -15.00
N GLU A 993 9.70 -31.38 -14.76
CA GLU A 993 9.47 -30.39 -15.80
C GLU A 993 10.15 -29.08 -15.43
N VAL A 994 10.80 -28.45 -16.41
CA VAL A 994 11.48 -27.16 -16.22
C VAL A 994 10.41 -26.05 -16.17
N PRO A 995 10.38 -25.21 -15.13
CA PRO A 995 9.50 -24.05 -15.12
C PRO A 995 9.96 -23.01 -16.16
N THR A 996 9.01 -22.27 -16.73
CA THR A 996 9.27 -21.30 -17.81
C THR A 996 9.18 -19.85 -17.33
N ASN A 997 8.36 -19.60 -16.31
CA ASN A 997 8.00 -18.27 -15.86
C ASN A 997 8.02 -18.17 -14.33
N TRP A 998 8.18 -16.95 -13.82
CA TRP A 998 8.05 -16.64 -12.41
C TRP A 998 7.41 -15.26 -12.18
N MET A 999 6.85 -15.04 -11.00
CA MET A 999 6.12 -13.83 -10.63
C MET A 999 6.29 -13.55 -9.12
N ILE A 1000 6.39 -12.27 -8.78
CA ILE A 1000 6.43 -11.72 -7.40
C ILE A 1000 5.47 -10.53 -7.33
N ASP A 1001 5.15 -10.06 -6.11
CA ASP A 1001 4.29 -8.89 -5.86
C ASP A 1001 2.94 -8.94 -6.59
N ALA A 1002 2.30 -10.10 -6.57
CA ALA A 1002 1.07 -10.39 -7.31
C ALA A 1002 0.02 -11.10 -6.44
N GLU A 1003 -1.19 -11.28 -6.97
CA GLU A 1003 -2.30 -11.89 -6.24
C GLU A 1003 -2.21 -13.42 -6.28
N TRP A 1004 -2.18 -14.06 -5.10
CA TRP A 1004 -2.22 -15.52 -4.96
C TRP A 1004 -3.62 -16.10 -5.17
N GLU A 1005 -3.71 -17.14 -6.00
CA GLU A 1005 -4.88 -17.99 -6.22
C GLU A 1005 -4.55 -19.41 -5.74
N LYS A 1006 -4.92 -19.73 -4.49
CA LYS A 1006 -4.54 -20.98 -3.83
C LYS A 1006 -5.33 -22.17 -4.34
N GLY A 1007 -4.66 -23.32 -4.47
CA GLY A 1007 -5.30 -24.61 -4.75
C GLY A 1007 -6.27 -25.02 -3.63
N ALA A 1008 -7.33 -25.77 -3.97
CA ALA A 1008 -8.35 -26.18 -3.01
C ALA A 1008 -7.83 -27.20 -1.97
N ARG A 1009 -6.86 -28.03 -2.37
CA ARG A 1009 -6.20 -29.01 -1.50
C ARG A 1009 -4.70 -28.77 -1.47
N LYS A 1010 -4.02 -29.29 -0.45
CA LYS A 1010 -2.57 -29.19 -0.28
C LYS A 1010 -1.77 -29.76 -1.46
N GLU A 1011 -2.33 -30.69 -2.22
CA GLU A 1011 -1.72 -31.33 -3.40
C GLU A 1011 -2.01 -30.60 -4.73
N ASP A 1012 -2.93 -29.64 -4.73
CA ASP A 1012 -3.32 -28.88 -5.92
C ASP A 1012 -2.34 -27.72 -6.19
N MET A 1013 -2.15 -27.37 -7.47
CA MET A 1013 -1.30 -26.23 -7.84
C MET A 1013 -1.98 -24.91 -7.45
N SER A 1014 -1.18 -23.97 -7.00
CA SER A 1014 -1.58 -22.56 -6.81
C SER A 1014 -1.09 -21.72 -7.99
N CYS A 1015 -1.63 -20.53 -8.16
CA CYS A 1015 -1.22 -19.60 -9.21
C CYS A 1015 -1.01 -18.19 -8.65
N MET A 1016 -0.22 -17.38 -9.32
CA MET A 1016 -0.23 -15.92 -9.14
C MET A 1016 -0.71 -15.22 -10.42
N LYS A 1017 -1.50 -14.17 -10.26
CA LYS A 1017 -2.08 -13.37 -11.36
C LYS A 1017 -2.02 -11.88 -11.05
N GLY A 1018 -2.21 -11.06 -12.09
CA GLY A 1018 -2.30 -9.61 -11.94
C GLY A 1018 -0.95 -8.90 -11.72
N GLY A 1019 0.16 -9.63 -11.72
CA GLY A 1019 1.52 -9.09 -11.72
C GLY A 1019 2.27 -9.33 -13.02
N GLU A 1020 3.53 -8.89 -13.07
CA GLU A 1020 4.43 -9.06 -14.20
C GLU A 1020 4.93 -10.52 -14.28
N SER A 1021 4.56 -11.24 -15.35
CA SER A 1021 5.09 -12.57 -15.66
C SER A 1021 6.48 -12.43 -16.29
N ARG A 1022 7.50 -12.97 -15.61
CA ARG A 1022 8.90 -12.90 -16.05
C ARG A 1022 9.33 -14.25 -16.58
N ASN A 1023 9.97 -14.28 -17.75
CA ASN A 1023 10.56 -15.50 -18.28
C ASN A 1023 11.85 -15.84 -17.54
N LEU A 1024 12.12 -17.15 -17.34
CA LEU A 1024 13.46 -17.57 -16.95
C LEU A 1024 14.46 -17.19 -18.05
N THR A 1025 15.62 -16.71 -17.63
CA THR A 1025 16.73 -16.44 -18.55
C THR A 1025 17.31 -17.74 -19.10
N GLN A 1026 17.98 -17.68 -20.25
CA GLN A 1026 18.63 -18.86 -20.84
C GLN A 1026 19.63 -19.52 -19.88
N TYR A 1027 20.27 -18.73 -19.01
CA TYR A 1027 21.15 -19.23 -17.97
C TYR A 1027 20.37 -20.05 -16.93
N GLU A 1028 19.28 -19.51 -16.39
CA GLU A 1028 18.46 -20.19 -15.38
C GLU A 1028 17.79 -21.46 -15.95
N LEU A 1029 17.31 -21.41 -17.20
CA LEU A 1029 16.78 -22.60 -17.90
C LEU A 1029 17.82 -23.71 -17.98
N ASN A 1030 19.05 -23.40 -18.40
CA ASN A 1030 20.13 -24.37 -18.49
C ASN A 1030 20.51 -24.95 -17.10
N ILE A 1031 20.51 -24.14 -16.05
CA ILE A 1031 20.72 -24.62 -14.69
C ILE A 1031 19.61 -25.61 -14.29
N MET A 1032 18.33 -25.28 -14.53
CA MET A 1032 17.20 -26.15 -14.20
C MET A 1032 17.23 -27.46 -14.98
N GLU A 1033 17.49 -27.40 -16.30
CA GLU A 1033 17.61 -28.57 -17.16
C GLU A 1033 18.70 -29.52 -16.68
N ARG A 1034 19.90 -29.01 -16.44
CA ARG A 1034 21.03 -29.80 -15.93
C ARG A 1034 20.78 -30.35 -14.53
N SER A 1035 20.09 -29.60 -13.68
CA SER A 1035 19.71 -30.06 -12.33
C SER A 1035 18.70 -31.19 -12.39
N ILE A 1036 17.70 -31.11 -13.28
CA ILE A 1036 16.72 -32.17 -13.51
C ILE A 1036 17.38 -33.43 -14.10
N GLU A 1037 18.27 -33.27 -15.07
CA GLU A 1037 19.02 -34.38 -15.66
C GLU A 1037 19.86 -35.10 -14.59
N LEU A 1038 20.57 -34.32 -13.77
CA LEU A 1038 21.33 -34.87 -12.65
C LEU A 1038 20.43 -35.55 -11.63
N ALA A 1039 19.29 -34.95 -11.26
CA ALA A 1039 18.35 -35.52 -10.31
C ALA A 1039 17.81 -36.89 -10.77
N LYS A 1040 17.53 -37.06 -12.07
CA LYS A 1040 17.14 -38.35 -12.65
C LYS A 1040 18.23 -39.41 -12.52
N ASN A 1041 19.49 -39.04 -12.70
CA ASN A 1041 20.63 -39.96 -12.54
C ASN A 1041 20.82 -40.34 -11.06
N LEU A 1042 20.71 -39.36 -10.15
CA LEU A 1042 20.82 -39.59 -8.71
C LEU A 1042 19.68 -40.46 -8.19
N ASP A 1043 18.45 -40.28 -8.69
CA ASP A 1043 17.33 -41.18 -8.39
C ASP A 1043 17.64 -42.62 -8.77
N ALA A 1044 18.28 -42.86 -9.92
CA ALA A 1044 18.66 -44.20 -10.33
C ALA A 1044 19.71 -44.82 -9.38
N MET A 1045 20.72 -44.02 -8.97
CA MET A 1045 21.76 -44.44 -8.02
C MET A 1045 21.23 -44.74 -6.62
N LEU A 1046 20.28 -43.94 -6.13
CA LEU A 1046 19.69 -44.15 -4.81
C LEU A 1046 18.77 -45.38 -4.76
N ASN A 1047 18.20 -45.79 -5.90
CA ASN A 1047 17.32 -46.95 -6.01
C ASN A 1047 18.07 -48.28 -6.23
N THR A 1048 19.37 -48.27 -6.53
CA THR A 1048 20.20 -49.49 -6.61
C THR A 1048 20.65 -49.92 -5.22
N ALA A 1049 20.24 -51.13 -4.78
CA ALA A 1049 20.71 -51.73 -3.54
C ALA A 1049 22.24 -51.96 -3.57
N PRO A 1050 22.95 -51.92 -2.43
CA PRO A 1050 24.38 -52.25 -2.41
C PRO A 1050 24.53 -53.72 -2.79
N ASP A 1051 25.30 -53.99 -3.86
CA ASP A 1051 25.75 -55.34 -4.18
C ASP A 1051 26.43 -55.90 -2.93
N GLY A 1052 25.84 -56.96 -2.39
CA GLY A 1052 26.42 -57.71 -1.29
C GLY A 1052 27.80 -58.22 -1.70
N THR A 1053 28.75 -58.04 -0.79
CA THR A 1053 29.94 -58.89 -0.58
C THR A 1053 30.02 -60.10 -1.52
N GLU A 1054 30.79 -59.97 -2.61
CA GLU A 1054 31.42 -61.14 -3.22
C GLU A 1054 32.51 -61.65 -2.27
N ASN A 1055 32.43 -62.93 -1.94
CA ASN A 1055 33.49 -63.67 -1.27
C ASN A 1055 34.81 -63.55 -2.05
N THR A 1056 35.83 -62.95 -1.42
CA THR A 1056 37.23 -63.41 -1.47
C THR A 1056 37.95 -63.07 -0.18
#